data_AF-A0A1V4YY22-F1
#
_entry.id   AF-A0A1V4YY22-F1
#
_cell.length_a   1.000
_cell.length_b   1.000
_cell.length_c   1.000
_cell.angle_alpha   90.00
_cell.angle_beta   90.00
_cell.angle_gamma   90.00
#
_symmetry.space_group_name_H-M   'P 1'
#
loop_
_entity.id
_entity.type
_entity.pdbx_description
1 polymer ?
#
loop_
_entity_poly.entity_id
_entity_poly.type
_entity_poly.pdbx_seq_one_letter_code
_entity_poly.pdbx_strand_id
1 'polypeptide(L)'
;MKVFQTLIVFILFIIAIVCMLPVASAETITVGPDWFDVDYYNLQDAIDAAGQWDVIEVYWDYDTSPYDVGTQIIVDKQVRITGIDTGAGLPEISADYGAMIIDSNDVLIEGLFFGYTEGTAVRVNSRDNVTIRDCEIRMCGTGISATGSDIEITGCEFYYTGEASIDIDTVQGCTVSSAIIDSVESNPLYGIRVSNSSGIVISGSSIEGGYYYYYGYGLYAYDIVGAIDDIEYIGIMIEESDSVLVEGCDIGVFNAGVGISGSNDVNVSYTSISDCYTNGIVMNDSQQVDVTWCDISYMAQQYFVAYDIGMLSATEDIGNSGVMIENAGYVDVDSCTISGFDCGVCISLSEEIYATDLEISNSYYYGVIVNASQYVSVVGCGVTYEEMYVNSPQDISLLGISEEIPNAGVIVEDSDYVVIDDFYTDGSYCGACINNSDYVSLYDSYIYNSYSYGLILENARQARITGCEIEGSGDYNVYVTGDCTGSVLYQNYFSYGEVGGNAYVDGPNTGVRWNSTEPVSYSYNEDDYTGYNGNFWLQYGEVNLYDGFDDNRDGVGDTPYSPTDGVTDYYPLVWESRQHIYLYFETPETVVYEGDMGVPVYIRRSGNLYDYTSLMVELPEGTAYYWDDYVASPNLAEGNWLSFGQGEASIVLYIDALPDVPVEPDEWVNFTIAMPSPGPEYVINQSKHNITILDASEYPSVDITTENLTANEGGAVVRVTVARSGAANASVDVGFSLSGTGTPGADYTYEPASLHFARGERYKTINFTLRTDSAVEGDETIVISLNSITGADPGERTVSRVTIRDMSQANPTPTPTPTPTPTPTPTPTPTPTPVPGPAKPSFGFYSPEGSGDEGTFAYIVITRSGDLGLACDVTFDVTSGTAGYGLDFTCSPSPGTIHFAPGDTSAVVRVRLLEDTVDEGTETAIFSITGASGALVGIPSSFLLNIVDTTNTPVIAFYEPVVYADEGTEVEVVIQRVGPRDGSADVLLSVENGTAVYGKDFDCSPAPGRISFGPGESLKTIRLGLARDTRASGDLSAKLVLSDPHGAGIGNISNFMLYIGDLESEGIAPVPGNTTTVVVQVPITEVVPGNFFGFLAAGVIALTGYAMVRTGYRRREGPK
;
A
#
# COMPACT_ATOMS: atom_id res chain seq x y z
N MET A 1 -45.06 8.34 -4.89
CA MET A 1 -45.27 9.78 -4.60
C MET A 1 -46.37 10.10 -3.60
N LYS A 2 -47.68 9.87 -3.87
CA LYS A 2 -48.75 10.26 -2.92
C LYS A 2 -48.72 9.52 -1.57
N VAL A 3 -48.30 8.26 -1.56
CA VAL A 3 -48.12 7.47 -0.32
C VAL A 3 -46.92 7.99 0.49
N PHE A 4 -45.84 8.36 -0.20
CA PHE A 4 -44.63 8.93 0.40
C PHE A 4 -44.86 10.32 1.02
N GLN A 5 -45.60 11.19 0.32
CA GLN A 5 -46.05 12.47 0.88
C GLN A 5 -46.97 12.30 2.09
N THR A 6 -47.80 11.25 2.11
CA THR A 6 -48.69 10.98 3.24
C THR A 6 -47.91 10.44 4.44
N LEU A 7 -46.87 9.64 4.20
CA LEU A 7 -45.97 9.12 5.23
C LEU A 7 -45.13 10.24 5.87
N ILE A 8 -44.57 11.15 5.06
CA ILE A 8 -43.82 12.32 5.53
C ILE A 8 -44.71 13.24 6.37
N VAL A 9 -45.95 13.49 5.94
CA VAL A 9 -46.90 14.29 6.71
C VAL A 9 -47.30 13.58 8.01
N PHE A 10 -47.40 12.25 8.03
CA PHE A 10 -47.70 11.49 9.22
C PHE A 10 -46.53 11.46 10.22
N ILE A 11 -45.30 11.34 9.73
CA ILE A 11 -44.07 11.43 10.54
C ILE A 11 -43.92 12.84 11.11
N LEU A 12 -44.10 13.89 10.31
CA LEU A 12 -44.08 15.28 10.78
C LEU A 12 -45.21 15.57 11.79
N PHE A 13 -46.35 14.90 11.66
CA PHE A 13 -47.46 15.01 12.62
C PHE A 13 -47.18 14.27 13.93
N ILE A 14 -46.48 13.13 13.89
CA ILE A 14 -45.99 12.42 15.08
C ILE A 14 -44.89 13.24 15.77
N ILE A 15 -43.92 13.78 15.02
CA ILE A 15 -42.89 14.68 15.55
C ILE A 15 -43.53 15.91 16.19
N ALA A 16 -44.53 16.54 15.54
CA ALA A 16 -45.25 17.66 16.11
C ALA A 16 -46.05 17.30 17.38
N ILE A 17 -46.57 16.07 17.49
CA ILE A 17 -47.25 15.58 18.71
C ILE A 17 -46.24 15.29 19.83
N VAL A 18 -45.07 14.72 19.51
CA VAL A 18 -43.98 14.47 20.45
C VAL A 18 -43.40 15.80 20.96
N CYS A 19 -43.23 16.80 20.09
CA CYS A 19 -42.84 18.17 20.47
C CYS A 19 -43.94 18.98 21.18
N MET A 20 -45.18 18.49 21.22
CA MET A 20 -46.32 19.12 21.92
C MET A 20 -46.70 18.43 23.24
N LEU A 21 -46.05 17.31 23.59
CA LEU A 21 -46.05 16.82 24.96
C LEU A 21 -45.27 17.83 25.81
N PRO A 22 -45.74 18.22 27.00
CA PRO A 22 -44.95 19.05 27.89
C PRO A 22 -43.70 18.26 28.25
N VAL A 23 -42.55 18.63 27.70
CA VAL A 23 -41.25 18.36 28.34
C VAL A 23 -41.40 19.00 29.71
N ALA A 24 -41.32 18.21 30.78
CA ALA A 24 -41.19 18.77 32.12
C ALA A 24 -40.07 19.80 32.03
N SER A 25 -40.32 21.06 32.41
CA SER A 25 -39.26 22.05 32.39
C SER A 25 -38.13 21.53 33.27
N ALA A 26 -36.92 21.38 32.72
CA ALA A 26 -35.74 21.06 33.51
C ALA A 26 -35.69 22.03 34.69
N GLU A 27 -35.82 21.50 35.90
CA GLU A 27 -35.71 22.28 37.13
C GLU A 27 -34.24 22.34 37.55
N THR A 28 -33.85 23.45 38.16
CA THR A 28 -32.51 23.61 38.74
C THR A 28 -32.58 23.30 40.22
N ILE A 29 -31.79 22.33 40.67
CA ILE A 29 -31.63 21.96 42.08
C ILE A 29 -30.26 22.48 42.54
N THR A 30 -30.23 23.19 43.65
CA THR A 30 -28.99 23.78 44.19
C THR A 30 -28.48 22.96 45.38
N VAL A 31 -27.19 22.62 45.36
CA VAL A 31 -26.45 21.96 46.45
C VAL A 31 -25.36 22.94 46.93
N GLY A 32 -25.31 23.27 48.22
CA GLY A 32 -24.38 24.30 48.72
C GLY A 32 -24.41 24.51 50.24
N PRO A 33 -23.51 25.34 50.79
CA PRO A 33 -23.45 25.64 52.22
C PRO A 33 -24.61 26.53 52.73
N ASP A 34 -24.83 26.51 54.06
CA ASP A 34 -26.01 26.94 54.85
C ASP A 34 -26.50 28.41 54.69
N TRP A 35 -25.95 29.22 53.77
CA TRP A 35 -26.28 30.65 53.64
C TRP A 35 -27.39 30.99 52.65
N PHE A 36 -27.95 30.00 51.94
CA PHE A 36 -29.02 30.21 50.95
C PHE A 36 -30.45 29.87 51.40
N ASP A 37 -30.67 29.36 52.63
CA ASP A 37 -32.02 29.01 53.14
C ASP A 37 -32.80 28.09 52.15
N VAL A 38 -32.08 27.10 51.57
CA VAL A 38 -32.61 26.06 50.68
C VAL A 38 -32.26 24.71 51.29
N ASP A 39 -33.21 23.77 51.24
CA ASP A 39 -33.17 22.48 51.92
C ASP A 39 -31.87 21.69 51.67
N TYR A 40 -31.36 21.11 52.76
CA TYR A 40 -30.10 20.37 52.88
C TYR A 40 -30.14 19.06 52.09
N TYR A 41 -30.03 19.11 50.77
CA TYR A 41 -29.75 17.92 49.98
C TYR A 41 -28.25 17.64 50.06
N ASN A 42 -27.87 16.49 50.63
CA ASN A 42 -26.59 15.89 50.26
C ASN A 42 -26.62 15.64 48.74
N LEU A 43 -25.50 15.68 48.02
CA LEU A 43 -25.48 15.58 46.55
C LEU A 43 -26.27 14.36 46.04
N GLN A 44 -26.19 13.23 46.75
CA GLN A 44 -27.00 12.05 46.45
C GLN A 44 -28.51 12.32 46.57
N ASP A 45 -28.95 13.00 47.62
CA ASP A 45 -30.37 13.30 47.80
C ASP A 45 -30.89 14.27 46.71
N ALA A 46 -30.02 15.16 46.20
CA ALA A 46 -30.36 16.05 45.07
C ALA A 46 -30.55 15.26 43.77
N ILE A 47 -29.68 14.28 43.50
CA ILE A 47 -29.82 13.33 42.39
C ILE A 47 -31.12 12.51 42.55
N ASP A 48 -31.39 12.01 43.77
CA ASP A 48 -32.60 11.24 44.07
C ASP A 48 -33.88 12.08 43.89
N ALA A 49 -33.81 13.40 44.12
CA ALA A 49 -34.92 14.34 43.92
C ALA A 49 -35.08 14.81 42.47
N ALA A 50 -34.01 14.81 41.67
CA ALA A 50 -34.01 15.28 40.29
C ALA A 50 -34.98 14.49 39.38
N GLY A 51 -35.68 15.20 38.50
CA GLY A 51 -36.33 14.67 37.32
C GLY A 51 -35.32 14.37 36.20
N GLN A 52 -35.78 13.77 35.11
CA GLN A 52 -34.95 13.58 33.92
C GLN A 52 -34.61 14.94 33.31
N TRP A 53 -33.35 15.13 32.95
CA TRP A 53 -32.77 16.33 32.33
C TRP A 53 -32.69 17.57 33.24
N ASP A 54 -32.90 17.40 34.54
CA ASP A 54 -32.73 18.48 35.51
C ASP A 54 -31.24 18.85 35.66
N VAL A 55 -31.01 20.08 36.11
CA VAL A 55 -29.67 20.62 36.34
C VAL A 55 -29.42 20.69 37.85
N ILE A 56 -28.31 20.13 38.31
CA ILE A 56 -27.87 20.18 39.70
C ILE A 56 -26.66 21.10 39.77
N GLU A 57 -26.82 22.27 40.38
CA GLU A 57 -25.72 23.22 40.59
C GLU A 57 -25.09 22.98 41.96
N VAL A 58 -23.80 22.68 41.98
CA VAL A 58 -23.02 22.44 43.20
C VAL A 58 -22.17 23.68 43.51
N TYR A 59 -22.31 24.21 44.72
CA TYR A 59 -21.61 25.41 45.19
C TYR A 59 -20.66 25.05 46.33
N TRP A 60 -19.55 25.79 46.39
CA TRP A 60 -18.50 25.60 47.39
C TRP A 60 -18.04 26.94 48.00
N ASP A 61 -17.60 26.91 49.27
CA ASP A 61 -16.92 28.02 49.95
C ASP A 61 -15.85 27.50 50.94
N TYR A 62 -14.80 28.30 51.15
CA TYR A 62 -13.64 28.02 52.01
C TYR A 62 -13.98 27.69 53.48
N ASP A 63 -15.12 28.15 53.97
CA ASP A 63 -15.56 27.96 55.36
C ASP A 63 -16.26 26.61 55.59
N THR A 64 -16.52 25.82 54.53
CA THR A 64 -17.08 24.47 54.62
C THR A 64 -16.04 23.38 54.31
N SER A 65 -16.09 22.29 55.09
CA SER A 65 -15.28 21.08 54.86
C SER A 65 -15.57 20.51 53.47
N PRO A 66 -14.63 19.77 52.84
CA PRO A 66 -14.87 18.99 51.62
C PRO A 66 -16.21 18.26 51.71
N TYR A 67 -16.91 18.08 50.58
CA TYR A 67 -18.02 17.12 50.56
C TYR A 67 -17.41 15.72 50.71
N ASP A 68 -17.03 15.38 51.94
CA ASP A 68 -16.67 14.04 52.38
C ASP A 68 -17.99 13.27 52.42
N VAL A 69 -18.29 12.62 51.30
CA VAL A 69 -19.55 11.92 51.11
C VAL A 69 -19.57 10.60 51.87
N GLY A 70 -18.43 10.13 52.40
CA GLY A 70 -18.24 8.88 53.15
C GLY A 70 -18.60 7.59 52.38
N THR A 71 -19.29 7.70 51.26
CA THR A 71 -19.76 6.66 50.34
C THR A 71 -19.83 7.22 48.92
N GLN A 72 -19.63 6.38 47.89
CA GLN A 72 -19.75 6.76 46.48
C GLN A 72 -21.09 7.43 46.14
N ILE A 73 -21.04 8.50 45.34
CA ILE A 73 -22.22 9.11 44.72
C ILE A 73 -22.62 8.28 43.49
N ILE A 74 -23.91 7.98 43.35
CA ILE A 74 -24.46 7.23 42.21
C ILE A 74 -25.37 8.14 41.41
N VAL A 75 -25.02 8.36 40.14
CA VAL A 75 -25.83 9.09 39.16
C VAL A 75 -26.58 8.07 38.30
N ASP A 76 -27.81 7.73 38.70
CA ASP A 76 -28.67 6.73 38.04
C ASP A 76 -29.77 7.36 37.15
N LYS A 77 -29.72 8.67 36.94
CA LYS A 77 -30.66 9.45 36.11
C LYS A 77 -29.95 10.30 35.06
N GLN A 78 -30.68 10.60 33.99
CA GLN A 78 -30.31 11.62 33.00
C GLN A 78 -30.31 12.99 33.68
N VAL A 79 -29.15 13.56 33.98
CA VAL A 79 -29.01 14.85 34.67
C VAL A 79 -27.76 15.60 34.20
N ARG A 80 -27.75 16.92 34.40
CA ARG A 80 -26.54 17.75 34.31
C ARG A 80 -26.11 18.13 35.72
N ILE A 81 -24.85 17.89 36.08
CA ILE A 81 -24.25 18.32 37.34
C ILE A 81 -23.16 19.33 37.04
N THR A 82 -23.32 20.56 37.55
CA THR A 82 -22.44 21.70 37.27
C THR A 82 -21.87 22.22 38.57
N GLY A 83 -20.55 22.22 38.71
CA GLY A 83 -19.88 22.94 39.77
C GLY A 83 -19.76 24.44 39.47
N ILE A 84 -20.00 25.25 40.49
CA ILE A 84 -19.95 26.71 40.40
C ILE A 84 -18.81 27.21 41.29
N ASP A 85 -17.74 27.69 40.68
CA ASP A 85 -16.67 28.39 41.38
C ASP A 85 -17.15 29.78 41.81
N THR A 86 -17.27 29.98 43.14
CA THR A 86 -17.67 31.25 43.75
C THR A 86 -16.48 32.17 44.06
N GLY A 87 -15.27 31.81 43.61
CA GLY A 87 -14.00 32.44 43.94
C GLY A 87 -13.18 31.66 44.99
N ALA A 88 -13.55 30.40 45.25
CA ALA A 88 -12.93 29.52 46.24
C ALA A 88 -12.30 28.25 45.62
N GLY A 89 -12.33 28.11 44.29
CA GLY A 89 -11.98 26.90 43.56
C GLY A 89 -13.21 26.06 43.21
N LEU A 90 -13.02 25.02 42.39
CA LEU A 90 -14.08 24.11 42.00
C LEU A 90 -14.65 23.36 43.22
N PRO A 91 -15.96 23.03 43.25
CA PRO A 91 -16.54 22.25 44.33
C PRO A 91 -15.91 20.86 44.48
N GLU A 92 -15.39 20.57 45.68
CA GLU A 92 -14.69 19.33 46.01
C GLU A 92 -15.64 18.18 46.36
N ILE A 93 -15.50 17.04 45.69
CA ILE A 93 -16.14 15.77 46.01
C ILE A 93 -15.05 14.75 46.39
N SER A 94 -15.10 14.25 47.62
CA SER A 94 -14.09 13.30 48.15
C SER A 94 -14.75 12.12 48.88
N ALA A 95 -14.17 10.93 48.73
CA ALA A 95 -14.67 9.68 49.32
C ALA A 95 -13.55 8.65 49.53
N ASP A 96 -13.69 7.78 50.54
CA ASP A 96 -12.67 6.76 50.87
C ASP A 96 -12.37 5.78 49.71
N TYR A 97 -13.39 5.35 48.94
CA TYR A 97 -13.29 4.29 47.92
C TYR A 97 -13.94 4.66 46.57
N GLY A 98 -13.52 5.77 45.98
CA GLY A 98 -14.05 6.35 44.73
C GLY A 98 -15.18 7.35 44.97
N ALA A 99 -15.19 8.44 44.20
CA ALA A 99 -16.06 9.59 44.47
C ALA A 99 -17.43 9.47 43.79
N MET A 100 -17.47 9.07 42.51
CA MET A 100 -18.70 9.06 41.71
C MET A 100 -18.80 7.85 40.77
N ILE A 101 -20.00 7.27 40.65
CA ILE A 101 -20.39 6.27 39.66
C ILE A 101 -21.51 6.85 38.80
N ILE A 102 -21.33 6.86 37.50
CA ILE A 102 -22.34 7.25 36.50
C ILE A 102 -22.94 5.97 35.92
N ASP A 103 -24.21 5.69 36.25
CA ASP A 103 -24.98 4.48 35.87
C ASP A 103 -26.23 4.85 35.07
N SER A 104 -26.17 5.95 34.32
CA SER A 104 -27.24 6.46 33.46
C SER A 104 -26.68 7.04 32.16
N ASN A 105 -27.45 6.93 31.08
CA ASN A 105 -27.17 7.62 29.82
C ASN A 105 -27.49 9.11 29.92
N ASP A 106 -27.01 9.90 28.96
CA ASP A 106 -27.31 11.32 28.84
C ASP A 106 -26.98 12.13 30.11
N VAL A 107 -25.74 11.99 30.58
CA VAL A 107 -25.23 12.66 31.78
C VAL A 107 -24.15 13.66 31.40
N LEU A 108 -24.25 14.88 31.91
CA LEU A 108 -23.19 15.89 31.79
C LEU A 108 -22.65 16.22 33.19
N ILE A 109 -21.36 16.03 33.40
CA ILE A 109 -20.63 16.48 34.59
C ILE A 109 -19.67 17.58 34.17
N GLU A 110 -19.71 18.72 34.85
CA GLU A 110 -18.82 19.84 34.52
C GLU A 110 -18.37 20.65 35.74
N GLY A 111 -17.12 21.14 35.71
CA GLY A 111 -16.64 22.13 36.67
C GLY A 111 -16.53 21.63 38.11
N LEU A 112 -16.22 20.35 38.32
CA LEU A 112 -16.07 19.76 39.65
C LEU A 112 -14.62 19.39 39.95
N PHE A 113 -14.28 19.35 41.24
CA PHE A 113 -13.02 18.80 41.72
C PHE A 113 -13.26 17.44 42.38
N PHE A 114 -12.56 16.40 41.92
CA PHE A 114 -12.59 15.07 42.51
C PHE A 114 -11.22 14.74 43.11
N GLY A 115 -11.15 14.33 44.37
CA GLY A 115 -9.86 13.92 44.89
C GLY A 115 -9.80 13.29 46.28
N TYR A 116 -8.57 12.97 46.69
CA TYR A 116 -8.22 12.32 47.96
C TYR A 116 -8.93 10.98 48.15
N THR A 117 -8.87 10.11 47.13
CA THR A 117 -9.55 8.81 47.16
C THR A 117 -8.59 7.66 46.86
N GLU A 118 -8.75 6.50 47.50
CA GLU A 118 -7.89 5.33 47.20
C GLU A 118 -8.29 4.60 45.91
N GLY A 119 -9.51 4.85 45.38
CA GLY A 119 -10.07 4.17 44.21
C GLY A 119 -10.20 5.04 42.95
N THR A 120 -11.03 4.61 42.00
CA THR A 120 -11.40 5.40 40.81
C THR A 120 -12.18 6.65 41.22
N ALA A 121 -11.75 7.86 40.83
CA ALA A 121 -12.44 9.09 41.18
C ALA A 121 -13.83 9.16 40.52
N VAL A 122 -13.89 8.96 39.20
CA VAL A 122 -15.16 8.88 38.46
C VAL A 122 -15.21 7.60 37.63
N ARG A 123 -16.22 6.77 37.87
CA ARG A 123 -16.48 5.56 37.10
C ARG A 123 -17.71 5.71 36.22
N VAL A 124 -17.58 5.51 34.92
CA VAL A 124 -18.68 5.54 33.95
C VAL A 124 -19.04 4.10 33.57
N ASN A 125 -20.25 3.67 33.92
CA ASN A 125 -20.83 2.37 33.57
C ASN A 125 -21.99 2.51 32.55
N SER A 126 -22.18 3.72 32.03
CA SER A 126 -23.26 4.09 31.13
C SER A 126 -23.04 3.55 29.72
N ARG A 127 -24.11 3.35 28.95
CA ARG A 127 -24.01 2.84 27.58
C ARG A 127 -24.14 3.92 26.52
N ASP A 128 -24.39 5.18 26.85
CA ASP A 128 -24.57 6.20 25.83
C ASP A 128 -24.46 7.62 26.41
N ASN A 129 -23.85 8.52 25.66
CA ASN A 129 -23.91 9.97 25.80
C ASN A 129 -23.55 10.46 27.21
N VAL A 130 -22.30 10.25 27.65
CA VAL A 130 -21.79 10.81 28.91
C VAL A 130 -20.67 11.79 28.63
N THR A 131 -20.83 13.04 29.07
CA THR A 131 -19.79 14.08 28.96
C THR A 131 -19.26 14.45 30.34
N ILE A 132 -17.94 14.45 30.50
CA ILE A 132 -17.22 14.97 31.66
C ILE A 132 -16.29 16.07 31.16
N ARG A 133 -16.47 17.30 31.64
CA ARG A 133 -15.68 18.43 31.13
C ARG A 133 -15.26 19.46 32.16
N ASP A 134 -14.12 20.10 31.92
CA ASP A 134 -13.60 21.17 32.78
C ASP A 134 -13.51 20.75 34.27
N CYS A 135 -13.23 19.46 34.52
CA CYS A 135 -13.10 18.91 35.87
C CYS A 135 -11.63 18.77 36.28
N GLU A 136 -11.36 18.93 37.56
CA GLU A 136 -10.05 18.70 38.14
C GLU A 136 -10.06 17.39 38.94
N ILE A 137 -9.11 16.49 38.70
CA ILE A 137 -9.01 15.19 39.36
C ILE A 137 -7.64 15.07 40.01
N ARG A 138 -7.58 14.87 41.34
CA ARG A 138 -6.30 14.79 42.06
C ARG A 138 -6.21 13.69 43.10
N MET A 139 -5.01 13.13 43.29
CA MET A 139 -4.70 12.22 44.40
C MET A 139 -5.70 11.04 44.50
N CYS A 140 -5.83 10.31 43.40
CA CYS A 140 -6.73 9.16 43.26
C CYS A 140 -6.01 7.91 42.76
N GLY A 141 -6.62 6.74 42.91
CA GLY A 141 -6.13 5.50 42.28
C GLY A 141 -6.20 5.61 40.76
N THR A 142 -7.40 5.53 40.20
CA THR A 142 -7.64 5.86 38.78
C THR A 142 -8.37 7.21 38.71
N GLY A 143 -8.07 8.06 37.74
CA GLY A 143 -8.82 9.31 37.56
C GLY A 143 -10.25 9.04 37.08
N ILE A 144 -10.40 8.87 35.77
CA ILE A 144 -11.65 8.47 35.14
C ILE A 144 -11.50 7.05 34.60
N SER A 145 -12.42 6.15 34.94
CA SER A 145 -12.54 4.82 34.31
C SER A 145 -13.87 4.74 33.59
N ALA A 146 -13.84 4.41 32.30
CA ALA A 146 -14.99 4.44 31.42
C ALA A 146 -15.21 3.08 30.74
N THR A 147 -16.48 2.66 30.72
CA THR A 147 -16.99 1.49 29.98
C THR A 147 -18.28 1.90 29.27
N GLY A 148 -18.59 1.32 28.11
CA GLY A 148 -19.86 1.57 27.40
C GLY A 148 -19.73 2.23 26.03
N SER A 149 -20.46 3.32 25.77
CA SER A 149 -20.41 3.99 24.46
C SER A 149 -20.69 5.50 24.55
N ASP A 150 -20.19 6.22 23.54
CA ASP A 150 -20.42 7.65 23.31
C ASP A 150 -20.06 8.51 24.53
N ILE A 151 -18.79 8.43 24.92
CA ILE A 151 -18.23 9.14 26.09
C ILE A 151 -17.34 10.30 25.64
N GLU A 152 -17.48 11.45 26.27
CA GLU A 152 -16.64 12.63 26.01
C GLU A 152 -15.96 13.08 27.31
N ILE A 153 -14.63 13.18 27.28
CA ILE A 153 -13.81 13.71 28.37
C ILE A 153 -13.04 14.91 27.80
N THR A 154 -13.38 16.13 28.20
CA THR A 154 -12.79 17.33 27.57
C THR A 154 -12.36 18.41 28.56
N GLY A 155 -11.14 18.94 28.39
CA GLY A 155 -10.62 20.00 29.26
C GLY A 155 -10.44 19.59 30.73
N CYS A 156 -10.36 18.28 31.01
CA CYS A 156 -10.13 17.78 32.36
C CYS A 156 -8.65 17.79 32.71
N GLU A 157 -8.34 18.13 33.96
CA GLU A 157 -6.97 18.18 34.48
C GLU A 157 -6.76 17.07 35.52
N PHE A 158 -5.67 16.31 35.39
CA PHE A 158 -5.35 15.16 36.24
C PHE A 158 -4.00 15.37 36.90
N TYR A 159 -3.97 15.27 38.24
CA TYR A 159 -2.73 15.38 39.00
C TYR A 159 -2.57 14.26 40.03
N TYR A 160 -1.39 13.64 40.07
CA TYR A 160 -1.06 12.62 41.07
C TYR A 160 -2.05 11.44 41.10
N THR A 161 -2.34 10.85 39.94
CA THR A 161 -3.14 9.61 39.82
C THR A 161 -2.26 8.36 39.95
N GLY A 162 -2.81 7.22 40.36
CA GLY A 162 -2.07 6.00 40.73
C GLY A 162 -1.97 4.87 39.68
N GLU A 163 -3.04 4.44 39.01
CA GLU A 163 -3.00 3.37 38.00
C GLU A 163 -3.09 3.94 36.57
N ALA A 164 -4.14 4.72 36.29
CA ALA A 164 -4.28 5.49 35.06
C ALA A 164 -4.97 6.83 35.35
N SER A 165 -4.60 7.90 34.63
CA SER A 165 -5.40 9.14 34.70
C SER A 165 -6.73 8.95 33.99
N ILE A 166 -6.71 8.34 32.81
CA ILE A 166 -7.92 7.94 32.08
C ILE A 166 -7.77 6.47 31.66
N ASP A 167 -8.76 5.66 31.99
CA ASP A 167 -8.84 4.23 31.67
C ASP A 167 -10.11 3.98 30.85
N ILE A 168 -9.96 3.60 29.59
CA ILE A 168 -11.03 3.35 28.63
C ILE A 168 -11.02 1.84 28.34
N ASP A 169 -11.97 1.10 28.89
CA ASP A 169 -12.05 -0.35 28.74
C ASP A 169 -13.41 -0.75 28.18
N THR A 170 -13.42 -1.50 27.07
CA THR A 170 -14.66 -1.98 26.45
C THR A 170 -15.61 -0.83 26.09
N VAL A 171 -15.06 0.21 25.42
CA VAL A 171 -15.82 1.40 24.98
C VAL A 171 -15.97 1.45 23.46
N GLN A 172 -17.15 1.83 22.99
CA GLN A 172 -17.47 2.10 21.59
C GLN A 172 -17.74 3.60 21.42
N GLY A 173 -16.81 4.36 20.84
CA GLY A 173 -16.92 5.81 20.76
C GLY A 173 -16.51 6.49 22.07
N CYS A 174 -15.29 7.03 22.10
CA CYS A 174 -14.85 7.91 23.18
C CYS A 174 -13.99 9.04 22.63
N THR A 175 -14.24 10.28 23.04
CA THR A 175 -13.37 11.41 22.73
C THR A 175 -12.72 11.93 24.00
N VAL A 176 -11.39 11.87 24.06
CA VAL A 176 -10.57 12.60 25.03
C VAL A 176 -9.96 13.79 24.32
N SER A 177 -10.26 15.01 24.76
CA SER A 177 -9.73 16.22 24.12
C SER A 177 -9.24 17.25 25.11
N SER A 178 -8.08 17.87 24.83
CA SER A 178 -7.50 18.91 25.67
C SER A 178 -7.34 18.49 27.15
N ALA A 179 -7.12 17.21 27.40
CA ALA A 179 -6.83 16.74 28.75
C ALA A 179 -5.40 17.15 29.14
N ILE A 180 -5.22 17.58 30.39
CA ILE A 180 -3.90 17.89 30.94
C ILE A 180 -3.61 16.85 32.02
N ILE A 181 -2.61 16.00 31.80
CA ILE A 181 -2.17 14.98 32.74
C ILE A 181 -0.78 15.36 33.21
N ASP A 182 -0.64 15.65 34.50
CA ASP A 182 0.63 16.06 35.12
C ASP A 182 0.90 15.26 36.42
N SER A 183 1.88 14.35 36.37
CA SER A 183 2.22 13.46 37.50
C SER A 183 3.68 13.58 37.95
N VAL A 184 4.01 14.67 38.64
CA VAL A 184 5.40 14.97 39.07
C VAL A 184 5.93 14.14 40.25
N GLU A 185 5.09 13.49 41.07
CA GLU A 185 5.55 12.90 42.36
C GLU A 185 5.15 11.43 42.65
N SER A 186 4.20 10.85 41.90
CA SER A 186 3.85 9.43 41.93
C SER A 186 3.09 9.13 40.64
N ASN A 187 3.70 8.37 39.74
CA ASN A 187 3.12 8.19 38.41
C ASN A 187 1.96 7.19 38.42
N PRO A 188 0.92 7.42 37.60
CA PRO A 188 0.11 6.33 37.10
C PRO A 188 0.96 5.42 36.21
N LEU A 189 0.61 4.14 36.16
CA LEU A 189 1.20 3.22 35.18
C LEU A 189 0.95 3.71 33.74
N TYR A 190 -0.16 4.43 33.52
CA TYR A 190 -0.55 4.97 32.21
C TYR A 190 -1.09 6.42 32.33
N GLY A 191 -0.74 7.30 31.40
CA GLY A 191 -1.47 8.57 31.26
C GLY A 191 -2.91 8.28 30.82
N ILE A 192 -3.04 7.79 29.59
CA ILE A 192 -4.31 7.30 29.04
C ILE A 192 -4.11 5.83 28.66
N ARG A 193 -5.02 4.96 29.11
CA ARG A 193 -5.10 3.57 28.68
C ARG A 193 -6.38 3.33 27.89
N VAL A 194 -6.25 2.69 26.75
CA VAL A 194 -7.33 2.24 25.88
C VAL A 194 -7.19 0.73 25.72
N SER A 195 -8.20 -0.02 26.15
CA SER A 195 -8.20 -1.47 26.10
C SER A 195 -9.54 -1.98 25.55
N ASN A 196 -9.52 -2.99 24.68
CA ASN A 196 -10.73 -3.66 24.20
C ASN A 196 -11.80 -2.70 23.61
N SER A 197 -11.37 -1.59 23.01
CA SER A 197 -12.24 -0.46 22.67
C SER A 197 -12.15 -0.12 21.19
N SER A 198 -13.14 0.62 20.67
CA SER A 198 -13.07 1.13 19.31
C SER A 198 -13.72 2.49 19.09
N GLY A 199 -13.32 3.18 18.03
CA GLY A 199 -13.78 4.54 17.71
C GLY A 199 -13.31 5.56 18.75
N ILE A 200 -12.04 5.48 19.14
CA ILE A 200 -11.46 6.30 20.21
C ILE A 200 -10.68 7.45 19.58
N VAL A 201 -10.91 8.67 20.04
CA VAL A 201 -10.19 9.87 19.60
C VAL A 201 -9.53 10.52 20.79
N ILE A 202 -8.21 10.64 20.76
CA ILE A 202 -7.40 11.36 21.75
C ILE A 202 -6.77 12.54 21.02
N SER A 203 -7.16 13.77 21.36
CA SER A 203 -6.75 14.96 20.61
C SER A 203 -6.29 16.11 21.49
N GLY A 204 -5.23 16.80 21.07
CA GLY A 204 -4.77 18.04 21.71
C GLY A 204 -4.46 17.90 23.21
N SER A 205 -4.17 16.70 23.68
CA SER A 205 -3.95 16.42 25.11
C SER A 205 -2.47 16.51 25.44
N SER A 206 -2.17 17.01 26.64
CA SER A 206 -0.80 17.14 27.16
C SER A 206 -0.61 16.15 28.29
N ILE A 207 0.42 15.31 28.18
CA ILE A 207 0.72 14.23 29.11
C ILE A 207 2.17 14.38 29.55
N GLU A 208 2.39 14.88 30.75
CA GLU A 208 3.72 15.07 31.34
C GLU A 208 3.85 14.28 32.65
N GLY A 209 4.95 13.54 32.85
CA GLY A 209 5.19 12.87 34.14
C GLY A 209 6.29 11.81 34.16
N GLY A 210 6.81 11.53 35.37
CA GLY A 210 7.76 10.41 35.60
C GLY A 210 9.22 10.74 35.88
N TYR A 211 9.55 12.00 36.17
CA TYR A 211 10.90 12.37 36.60
C TYR A 211 11.22 11.90 38.04
N TYR A 212 11.35 10.60 38.28
CA TYR A 212 11.77 10.12 39.59
C TYR A 212 13.29 10.30 39.79
N TYR A 213 13.66 11.36 40.50
CA TYR A 213 14.99 11.56 41.09
C TYR A 213 15.27 10.53 42.21
N TYR A 214 15.60 9.28 41.87
CA TYR A 214 16.24 8.36 42.84
C TYR A 214 17.75 8.27 42.59
N TYR A 215 18.50 9.06 43.36
CA TYR A 215 19.93 8.86 43.55
C TYR A 215 20.19 7.45 44.12
N GLY A 216 20.56 6.53 43.25
CA GLY A 216 21.30 5.32 43.58
C GLY A 216 20.46 4.19 44.16
N TYR A 217 19.76 3.46 43.30
CA TYR A 217 19.74 2.00 43.19
C TYR A 217 18.97 1.71 41.89
N GLY A 218 19.65 1.17 40.88
CA GLY A 218 19.07 0.95 39.54
C GLY A 218 17.79 0.13 39.58
N LEU A 219 16.70 0.70 39.09
CA LEU A 219 15.73 -0.05 38.31
C LEU A 219 16.43 -0.33 36.99
N TYR A 220 16.94 -1.56 36.89
CA TYR A 220 17.44 -2.08 35.64
C TYR A 220 16.21 -2.40 34.79
N ALA A 221 15.92 -1.59 33.78
CA ALA A 221 15.12 -2.05 32.66
C ALA A 221 16.01 -3.05 31.89
N TYR A 222 15.88 -4.32 32.24
CA TYR A 222 16.46 -5.42 31.48
C TYR A 222 15.42 -5.82 30.43
N ASP A 223 15.84 -5.90 29.17
CA ASP A 223 15.08 -6.40 28.00
C ASP A 223 13.71 -5.74 27.74
N ILE A 224 13.69 -4.71 26.90
CA ILE A 224 12.46 -4.23 26.24
C ILE A 224 12.47 -4.77 24.80
N VAL A 225 12.45 -6.10 24.68
CA VAL A 225 12.30 -6.80 23.41
C VAL A 225 11.21 -7.84 23.61
N GLY A 226 10.04 -7.62 23.01
CA GLY A 226 9.00 -8.65 22.86
C GLY A 226 7.84 -8.72 23.87
N ALA A 227 7.61 -7.75 24.76
CA ALA A 227 6.36 -7.69 25.54
C ALA A 227 6.02 -6.27 26.00
N ILE A 228 5.08 -5.61 25.32
CA ILE A 228 4.53 -4.32 25.77
C ILE A 228 3.81 -4.47 27.13
N ASP A 229 3.31 -5.67 27.45
CA ASP A 229 2.57 -6.01 28.68
C ASP A 229 3.32 -5.78 30.02
N ASP A 230 4.66 -5.70 30.00
CA ASP A 230 5.49 -5.52 31.20
C ASP A 230 6.03 -4.06 31.32
N ILE A 231 5.60 -3.14 30.45
CA ILE A 231 6.07 -1.75 30.41
C ILE A 231 5.19 -0.87 31.31
N GLU A 232 5.74 -0.43 32.46
CA GLU A 232 5.13 0.57 33.32
C GLU A 232 5.49 2.01 32.86
N TYR A 233 4.60 2.99 33.06
CA TYR A 233 4.81 4.43 32.82
C TYR A 233 4.75 4.89 31.35
N ILE A 234 3.73 4.42 30.62
CA ILE A 234 3.47 4.81 29.23
C ILE A 234 2.56 6.05 29.18
N GLY A 235 2.80 6.97 28.25
CA GLY A 235 1.94 8.15 28.04
C GLY A 235 0.55 7.75 27.58
N ILE A 236 0.46 7.13 26.41
CA ILE A 236 -0.77 6.54 25.86
C ILE A 236 -0.55 5.06 25.56
N MET A 237 -1.40 4.21 26.10
CA MET A 237 -1.35 2.77 25.88
C MET A 237 -2.63 2.31 25.17
N ILE A 238 -2.48 1.61 24.04
CA ILE A 238 -3.57 1.09 23.20
C ILE A 238 -3.41 -0.42 23.10
N GLU A 239 -4.38 -1.16 23.60
CA GLU A 239 -4.35 -2.63 23.70
C GLU A 239 -5.63 -3.25 23.15
N GLU A 240 -5.49 -4.27 22.30
CA GLU A 240 -6.63 -5.07 21.79
C GLU A 240 -7.79 -4.18 21.28
N SER A 241 -7.46 -3.06 20.62
CA SER A 241 -8.41 -2.00 20.25
C SER A 241 -8.36 -1.71 18.76
N ASP A 242 -9.47 -1.23 18.21
CA ASP A 242 -9.63 -0.95 16.78
C ASP A 242 -10.05 0.51 16.54
N SER A 243 -9.62 1.14 15.45
CA SER A 243 -10.03 2.52 15.09
C SER A 243 -9.75 3.53 16.20
N VAL A 244 -8.46 3.75 16.47
CA VAL A 244 -7.97 4.69 17.49
C VAL A 244 -7.16 5.81 16.82
N LEU A 245 -7.60 7.06 17.02
CA LEU A 245 -6.90 8.25 16.55
C LEU A 245 -6.23 8.98 17.72
N VAL A 246 -4.93 9.21 17.63
CA VAL A 246 -4.13 10.07 18.51
C VAL A 246 -3.60 11.23 17.67
N GLU A 247 -4.13 12.45 17.88
CA GLU A 247 -3.81 13.60 17.04
C GLU A 247 -3.41 14.83 17.85
N GLY A 248 -2.29 15.46 17.49
CA GLY A 248 -1.92 16.77 18.03
C GLY A 248 -1.62 16.77 19.53
N CYS A 249 -1.22 15.63 20.09
CA CYS A 249 -0.89 15.51 21.50
C CYS A 249 0.56 15.96 21.79
N ASP A 250 0.84 16.29 23.04
CA ASP A 250 2.20 16.56 23.54
C ASP A 250 2.50 15.60 24.70
N ILE A 251 3.41 14.67 24.50
CA ILE A 251 3.66 13.53 25.37
C ILE A 251 5.12 13.58 25.84
N GLY A 252 5.31 13.83 27.13
CA GLY A 252 6.59 13.88 27.82
C GLY A 252 6.62 12.92 29.02
N VAL A 253 7.06 11.68 28.82
CA VAL A 253 6.98 10.63 29.86
C VAL A 253 8.28 9.88 30.04
N PHE A 254 8.45 9.23 31.21
CA PHE A 254 9.68 8.48 31.49
C PHE A 254 9.85 7.25 30.59
N ASN A 255 8.84 6.41 30.34
CA ASN A 255 9.05 5.17 29.56
C ASN A 255 8.70 5.42 28.08
N ALA A 256 7.79 4.62 27.50
CA ALA A 256 7.35 4.82 26.13
C ALA A 256 6.32 5.94 26.00
N GLY A 257 6.41 6.76 24.94
CA GLY A 257 5.43 7.79 24.65
C GLY A 257 4.07 7.18 24.31
N VAL A 258 4.04 6.39 23.24
CA VAL A 258 2.85 5.66 22.78
C VAL A 258 3.17 4.16 22.65
N GLY A 259 2.35 3.31 23.28
CA GLY A 259 2.38 1.86 23.15
C GLY A 259 1.15 1.34 22.42
N ILE A 260 1.33 0.47 21.43
CA ILE A 260 0.27 -0.12 20.63
C ILE A 260 0.46 -1.65 20.63
N SER A 261 -0.49 -2.39 21.16
CA SER A 261 -0.39 -3.86 21.31
C SER A 261 -1.68 -4.54 20.83
N GLY A 262 -1.55 -5.54 19.96
CA GLY A 262 -2.71 -6.34 19.53
C GLY A 262 -3.84 -5.55 18.88
N SER A 263 -3.54 -4.37 18.31
CA SER A 263 -4.54 -3.37 17.91
C SER A 263 -4.54 -3.14 16.40
N ASN A 264 -5.67 -2.73 15.84
CA ASN A 264 -5.80 -2.46 14.40
C ASN A 264 -6.31 -1.05 14.12
N ASP A 265 -6.01 -0.50 12.95
CA ASP A 265 -6.52 0.81 12.51
C ASP A 265 -6.19 1.90 13.57
N VAL A 266 -4.90 2.09 13.82
CA VAL A 266 -4.40 3.07 14.80
C VAL A 266 -3.64 4.16 14.07
N ASN A 267 -4.09 5.41 14.22
CA ASN A 267 -3.43 6.57 13.63
C ASN A 267 -2.82 7.45 14.74
N VAL A 268 -1.51 7.67 14.67
CA VAL A 268 -0.79 8.64 15.50
C VAL A 268 -0.28 9.74 14.60
N SER A 269 -0.83 10.95 14.73
CA SER A 269 -0.50 12.06 13.84
C SER A 269 -0.27 13.39 14.55
N TYR A 270 0.58 14.24 13.97
CA TYR A 270 0.89 15.59 14.47
C TYR A 270 1.28 15.65 15.95
N THR A 271 1.79 14.55 16.50
CA THR A 271 2.02 14.38 17.94
C THR A 271 3.48 14.63 18.26
N SER A 272 3.73 15.44 19.27
CA SER A 272 5.05 15.68 19.87
C SER A 272 5.29 14.63 20.95
N ILE A 273 6.33 13.82 20.78
CA ILE A 273 6.74 12.79 21.73
C ILE A 273 8.17 13.11 22.14
N SER A 274 8.36 13.52 23.39
CA SER A 274 9.65 13.97 23.89
C SER A 274 10.03 13.35 25.24
N ASP A 275 11.32 13.37 25.55
CA ASP A 275 11.87 12.96 26.86
C ASP A 275 11.58 11.50 27.31
N CYS A 276 11.20 10.63 26.37
CA CYS A 276 11.04 9.18 26.58
C CYS A 276 12.40 8.51 26.85
N TYR A 277 12.61 7.89 28.04
CA TYR A 277 13.84 7.14 28.34
C TYR A 277 13.95 5.82 27.57
N THR A 278 12.85 5.32 27.00
CA THR A 278 12.86 4.07 26.21
C THR A 278 12.49 4.37 24.76
N ASN A 279 11.36 3.86 24.28
CA ASN A 279 10.93 4.08 22.90
C ASN A 279 10.05 5.32 22.78
N GLY A 280 10.10 6.03 21.65
CA GLY A 280 9.11 7.06 21.36
C GLY A 280 7.73 6.44 21.15
N ILE A 281 7.65 5.59 20.12
CA ILE A 281 6.50 4.77 19.79
C ILE A 281 6.93 3.31 19.74
N VAL A 282 6.18 2.43 20.41
CA VAL A 282 6.37 0.98 20.34
C VAL A 282 5.08 0.32 19.89
N MET A 283 5.17 -0.55 18.91
CA MET A 283 4.04 -1.32 18.40
C MET A 283 4.37 -2.81 18.30
N ASN A 284 3.45 -3.64 18.75
CA ASN A 284 3.55 -5.08 18.73
C ASN A 284 2.23 -5.74 18.34
N ASP A 285 2.28 -6.83 17.55
CA ASP A 285 1.12 -7.66 17.20
C ASP A 285 -0.04 -6.84 16.60
N SER A 286 0.27 -5.76 15.87
CA SER A 286 -0.69 -4.74 15.43
C SER A 286 -0.70 -4.61 13.90
N GLN A 287 -1.80 -4.14 13.32
CA GLN A 287 -1.96 -3.98 11.87
C GLN A 287 -2.64 -2.66 11.52
N GLN A 288 -2.43 -2.16 10.31
CA GLN A 288 -3.01 -0.89 9.84
C GLN A 288 -2.67 0.26 10.80
N VAL A 289 -1.38 0.43 11.08
CA VAL A 289 -0.90 1.51 11.95
C VAL A 289 -0.27 2.61 11.12
N ASP A 290 -0.78 3.84 11.25
CA ASP A 290 -0.22 5.02 10.62
C ASP A 290 0.47 5.90 11.65
N VAL A 291 1.73 6.27 11.43
CA VAL A 291 2.48 7.24 12.22
C VAL A 291 2.92 8.36 11.29
N THR A 292 2.27 9.53 11.38
CA THR A 292 2.46 10.59 10.38
C THR A 292 2.73 11.96 11.02
N TRP A 293 3.74 12.67 10.52
CA TRP A 293 4.01 14.06 10.91
C TRP A 293 4.25 14.25 12.41
N CYS A 294 4.82 13.23 13.05
CA CYS A 294 5.18 13.25 14.47
C CYS A 294 6.61 13.78 14.66
N ASP A 295 6.84 14.48 15.76
CA ASP A 295 8.17 14.87 16.23
C ASP A 295 8.52 13.99 17.42
N ILE A 296 9.46 13.07 17.24
CA ILE A 296 9.83 12.03 18.20
C ILE A 296 11.28 12.28 18.60
N SER A 297 11.51 12.80 19.80
CA SER A 297 12.86 13.22 20.20
C SER A 297 13.22 12.87 21.64
N TYR A 298 14.49 12.51 21.87
CA TYR A 298 15.03 12.31 23.21
C TYR A 298 16.15 13.33 23.51
N MET A 299 16.01 14.11 24.59
CA MET A 299 16.93 15.20 24.92
C MET A 299 17.99 14.88 26.00
N ALA A 300 18.22 13.62 26.40
CA ALA A 300 19.22 13.37 27.44
C ALA A 300 20.66 13.27 26.88
N GLN A 301 21.36 14.41 26.89
CA GLN A 301 22.82 14.42 26.99
C GLN A 301 23.30 13.82 28.33
N GLN A 302 23.21 12.51 28.56
CA GLN A 302 23.95 11.86 29.64
C GLN A 302 24.40 10.45 29.26
N TYR A 303 25.67 10.34 28.89
CA TYR A 303 26.62 9.28 29.28
C TYR A 303 26.01 8.15 30.14
N PHE A 304 25.30 7.22 29.53
CA PHE A 304 25.19 5.86 30.04
C PHE A 304 25.66 4.94 28.93
N VAL A 305 26.83 4.38 29.19
CA VAL A 305 27.49 3.40 28.34
C VAL A 305 26.61 2.15 28.39
N ALA A 306 25.78 1.93 27.36
CA ALA A 306 25.38 0.56 27.03
C ALA A 306 26.68 -0.18 26.71
N TYR A 307 27.10 -1.00 27.67
CA TYR A 307 28.33 -1.76 27.60
C TYR A 307 28.16 -2.86 26.55
N ASP A 308 28.91 -2.77 25.45
CA ASP A 308 29.60 -3.88 24.76
C ASP A 308 28.86 -5.24 24.88
N ILE A 309 27.76 -5.40 24.13
CA ILE A 309 27.11 -6.70 23.93
C ILE A 309 27.43 -7.15 22.51
N GLY A 310 28.13 -8.26 22.40
CA GLY A 310 28.60 -8.79 21.13
C GLY A 310 27.43 -9.32 20.31
N MET A 311 27.24 -8.70 19.14
CA MET A 311 26.39 -9.11 18.01
C MET A 311 26.16 -10.62 17.93
N LEU A 312 24.99 -11.08 18.38
CA LEU A 312 24.41 -12.40 18.08
C LEU A 312 22.88 -12.31 18.31
N SER A 313 22.14 -12.14 17.20
CA SER A 313 20.68 -11.91 17.05
C SER A 313 20.26 -10.43 17.10
N ALA A 314 19.72 -9.94 15.98
CA ALA A 314 19.62 -8.52 15.72
C ALA A 314 18.53 -7.78 16.49
N THR A 315 17.65 -8.42 17.28
CA THR A 315 16.59 -7.72 18.05
C THR A 315 16.81 -7.65 19.56
N GLU A 316 17.50 -8.61 20.17
CA GLU A 316 17.71 -8.63 21.63
C GLU A 316 18.65 -7.51 22.13
N ASP A 317 19.40 -6.86 21.23
CA ASP A 317 20.49 -5.92 21.58
C ASP A 317 20.31 -4.47 21.07
N ILE A 318 19.17 -4.09 20.47
CA ILE A 318 19.01 -2.79 19.77
C ILE A 318 18.95 -1.57 20.72
N GLY A 319 18.69 -1.78 22.02
CA GLY A 319 18.44 -0.65 22.92
C GLY A 319 17.14 0.08 22.55
N ASN A 320 17.08 1.38 22.83
CA ASN A 320 15.87 2.19 22.72
C ASN A 320 15.67 2.78 21.32
N SER A 321 14.47 2.70 20.75
CA SER A 321 14.15 3.17 19.39
C SER A 321 13.19 4.35 19.36
N GLY A 322 13.34 5.26 18.40
CA GLY A 322 12.33 6.29 18.16
C GLY A 322 10.98 5.66 17.81
N VAL A 323 10.99 4.77 16.82
CA VAL A 323 9.85 3.92 16.45
C VAL A 323 10.28 2.46 16.44
N MET A 324 9.61 1.62 17.22
CA MET A 324 9.83 0.18 17.26
C MET A 324 8.60 -0.58 16.75
N ILE A 325 8.80 -1.41 15.74
CA ILE A 325 7.77 -2.20 15.04
C ILE A 325 8.13 -3.68 15.19
N GLU A 326 7.29 -4.46 15.87
CA GLU A 326 7.56 -5.87 16.14
C GLU A 326 6.33 -6.76 15.87
N ASN A 327 6.46 -7.79 15.04
CA ASN A 327 5.36 -8.71 14.71
C ASN A 327 4.10 -7.97 14.22
N ALA A 328 4.30 -6.91 13.44
CA ALA A 328 3.24 -6.08 12.88
C ALA A 328 2.97 -6.43 11.41
N GLY A 329 1.73 -6.20 10.97
CA GLY A 329 1.36 -6.16 9.55
C GLY A 329 1.55 -4.76 8.98
N TYR A 330 0.70 -4.36 8.03
CA TYR A 330 0.72 -3.03 7.41
C TYR A 330 1.00 -1.89 8.41
N VAL A 331 2.12 -1.19 8.25
CA VAL A 331 2.47 0.04 9.00
C VAL A 331 3.02 1.08 8.04
N ASP A 332 2.51 2.31 8.10
CA ASP A 332 3.05 3.47 7.40
C ASP A 332 3.63 4.47 8.40
N VAL A 333 4.94 4.69 8.36
CA VAL A 333 5.64 5.76 9.08
C VAL A 333 6.05 6.81 8.06
N ASP A 334 5.42 7.98 8.08
CA ASP A 334 5.61 9.01 7.05
C ASP A 334 5.90 10.39 7.65
N SER A 335 6.84 11.11 7.03
CA SER A 335 7.08 12.53 7.27
C SER A 335 7.33 12.87 8.75
N CYS A 336 7.94 11.94 9.49
CA CYS A 336 8.26 12.12 10.91
C CYS A 336 9.70 12.57 11.10
N THR A 337 9.93 13.39 12.12
CA THR A 337 11.28 13.71 12.61
C THR A 337 11.58 12.82 13.81
N ILE A 338 12.69 12.09 13.77
CA ILE A 338 13.10 11.15 14.81
C ILE A 338 14.52 11.48 15.26
N SER A 339 14.75 11.69 16.56
CA SER A 339 16.10 12.01 17.02
C SER A 339 16.46 11.61 18.45
N GLY A 340 17.73 11.26 18.67
CA GLY A 340 18.30 11.06 20.01
C GLY A 340 18.16 9.66 20.61
N PHE A 341 17.72 8.66 19.83
CA PHE A 341 17.51 7.29 20.29
C PHE A 341 18.72 6.37 20.01
N ASP A 342 18.74 5.13 20.49
CA ASP A 342 19.77 4.16 20.10
C ASP A 342 19.58 3.74 18.63
N CYS A 343 18.31 3.55 18.23
CA CYS A 343 17.88 3.34 16.86
C CYS A 343 16.82 4.37 16.46
N GLY A 344 16.84 4.86 15.22
CA GLY A 344 15.75 5.70 14.71
C GLY A 344 14.46 4.89 14.55
N VAL A 345 14.48 3.97 13.59
CA VAL A 345 13.36 3.05 13.28
C VAL A 345 13.85 1.61 13.32
N CYS A 346 13.22 0.79 14.16
CA CYS A 346 13.49 -0.64 14.27
C CYS A 346 12.29 -1.45 13.78
N ILE A 347 12.51 -2.30 12.78
CA ILE A 347 11.49 -3.18 12.18
C ILE A 347 11.91 -4.63 12.39
N SER A 348 11.04 -5.43 13.00
CA SER A 348 11.33 -6.81 13.37
C SER A 348 10.12 -7.72 13.14
N LEU A 349 10.34 -8.89 12.54
CA LEU A 349 9.33 -9.95 12.37
C LEU A 349 8.02 -9.43 11.74
N SER A 350 8.11 -8.40 10.90
CA SER A 350 6.94 -7.65 10.42
C SER A 350 6.82 -7.74 8.89
N GLU A 351 5.65 -7.44 8.36
CA GLU A 351 5.38 -7.45 6.92
C GLU A 351 4.63 -6.20 6.47
N GLU A 352 4.89 -5.76 5.23
CA GLU A 352 4.21 -4.60 4.61
C GLU A 352 4.47 -3.27 5.34
N ILE A 353 5.75 -2.96 5.55
CA ILE A 353 6.17 -1.77 6.30
C ILE A 353 6.68 -0.69 5.35
N TYR A 354 6.13 0.51 5.48
CA TYR A 354 6.50 1.68 4.70
C TYR A 354 7.09 2.74 5.63
N ALA A 355 8.32 3.15 5.37
CA ALA A 355 9.00 4.23 6.06
C ALA A 355 9.36 5.30 5.02
N THR A 356 8.64 6.42 4.99
CA THR A 356 8.71 7.39 3.91
C THR A 356 9.01 8.81 4.41
N ASP A 357 9.88 9.53 3.72
CA ASP A 357 10.20 10.93 3.97
C ASP A 357 10.57 11.24 5.45
N LEU A 358 11.27 10.31 6.11
CA LEU A 358 11.67 10.44 7.52
C LEU A 358 12.95 11.27 7.68
N GLU A 359 12.99 12.14 8.70
CA GLU A 359 14.22 12.83 9.12
C GLU A 359 14.76 12.18 10.40
N ILE A 360 15.74 11.29 10.27
CA ILE A 360 16.36 10.54 11.37
C ILE A 360 17.74 11.13 11.67
N SER A 361 17.98 11.55 12.91
CA SER A 361 19.26 12.16 13.30
C SER A 361 19.68 11.90 14.74
N ASN A 362 20.99 11.89 15.00
CA ASN A 362 21.54 11.70 16.35
C ASN A 362 21.09 10.38 16.99
N SER A 363 20.89 9.34 16.19
CA SER A 363 20.75 8.00 16.71
C SER A 363 22.12 7.49 17.18
N TYR A 364 22.18 6.60 18.16
CA TYR A 364 23.47 6.21 18.76
C TYR A 364 24.14 5.04 18.02
N TYR A 365 23.35 4.12 17.45
CA TYR A 365 23.85 2.94 16.73
C TYR A 365 23.37 2.87 15.28
N TYR A 366 22.06 2.95 15.05
CA TYR A 366 21.47 2.74 13.73
C TYR A 366 20.40 3.77 13.40
N GLY A 367 20.31 4.14 12.12
CA GLY A 367 19.21 4.96 11.64
C GLY A 367 17.95 4.11 11.45
N VAL A 368 18.09 3.05 10.65
CA VAL A 368 17.02 2.11 10.34
C VAL A 368 17.53 0.67 10.45
N ILE A 369 16.77 -0.19 11.11
CA ILE A 369 17.02 -1.63 11.21
C ILE A 369 15.83 -2.38 10.64
N VAL A 370 16.09 -3.38 9.79
CA VAL A 370 15.09 -4.29 9.25
C VAL A 370 15.52 -5.73 9.48
N ASN A 371 14.87 -6.41 10.43
CA ASN A 371 15.22 -7.77 10.84
C ASN A 371 14.06 -8.75 10.65
N ALA A 372 14.35 -9.91 10.06
CA ALA A 372 13.41 -11.01 9.86
C ALA A 372 12.03 -10.56 9.31
N SER A 373 12.02 -9.54 8.45
CA SER A 373 10.81 -8.89 7.94
C SER A 373 10.72 -9.03 6.42
N GLN A 374 9.55 -8.79 5.83
CA GLN A 374 9.34 -8.90 4.38
C GLN A 374 8.47 -7.76 3.85
N TYR A 375 8.63 -7.40 2.58
CA TYR A 375 7.90 -6.28 1.96
C TYR A 375 8.09 -4.97 2.73
N VAL A 376 9.35 -4.59 2.96
CA VAL A 376 9.71 -3.35 3.63
C VAL A 376 10.23 -2.34 2.61
N SER A 377 9.66 -1.14 2.62
CA SER A 377 10.06 -0.04 1.75
C SER A 377 10.47 1.17 2.57
N VAL A 378 11.72 1.60 2.43
CA VAL A 378 12.25 2.84 3.01
C VAL A 378 12.55 3.79 1.86
N VAL A 379 11.85 4.92 1.80
CA VAL A 379 11.91 5.83 0.64
C VAL A 379 12.08 7.28 1.08
N GLY A 380 13.04 7.98 0.50
CA GLY A 380 13.19 9.43 0.70
C GLY A 380 13.64 9.84 2.11
N CYS A 381 14.07 8.89 2.95
CA CYS A 381 14.47 9.17 4.32
C CYS A 381 15.87 9.82 4.38
N GLY A 382 15.99 10.92 5.12
CA GLY A 382 17.26 11.51 5.51
C GLY A 382 17.75 10.88 6.81
N VAL A 383 18.85 10.12 6.75
CA VAL A 383 19.49 9.49 7.92
C VAL A 383 20.86 10.13 8.12
N THR A 384 21.09 10.81 9.25
CA THR A 384 22.35 11.53 9.47
C THR A 384 23.15 10.97 10.65
N TYR A 385 24.36 10.45 10.38
CA TYR A 385 25.35 9.91 11.33
C TYR A 385 25.22 8.42 11.72
N GLU A 386 24.28 7.63 11.16
CA GLU A 386 24.05 6.24 11.59
C GLU A 386 23.73 5.21 10.50
N GLU A 387 24.22 3.98 10.68
CA GLU A 387 24.15 2.92 9.67
C GLU A 387 22.70 2.41 9.47
N MET A 388 22.42 1.93 8.27
CA MET A 388 21.22 1.13 7.99
C MET A 388 21.58 -0.36 8.00
N TYR A 389 20.78 -1.17 8.68
CA TYR A 389 21.02 -2.61 8.81
C TYR A 389 19.81 -3.42 8.32
N VAL A 390 20.05 -4.34 7.38
CA VAL A 390 19.04 -5.24 6.82
C VAL A 390 19.50 -6.69 7.03
N ASN A 391 18.68 -7.46 7.74
CA ASN A 391 18.84 -8.89 7.92
C ASN A 391 17.47 -9.58 7.82
N SER A 392 17.00 -9.80 6.60
CA SER A 392 15.61 -10.13 6.33
C SER A 392 15.46 -11.04 5.11
N PRO A 393 14.51 -12.00 5.13
CA PRO A 393 14.45 -13.07 4.13
C PRO A 393 14.26 -12.60 2.68
N GLN A 394 13.43 -11.60 2.39
CA GLN A 394 13.18 -11.12 1.02
C GLN A 394 12.44 -9.77 0.92
N ASP A 395 12.51 -9.14 -0.27
CA ASP A 395 11.70 -8.01 -0.73
C ASP A 395 11.83 -6.74 0.12
N ILE A 396 13.06 -6.23 0.20
CA ILE A 396 13.40 -4.98 0.89
C ILE A 396 13.82 -3.93 -0.15
N SER A 397 13.26 -2.72 -0.06
CA SER A 397 13.61 -1.61 -0.94
C SER A 397 14.07 -0.40 -0.13
N LEU A 398 15.27 0.12 -0.42
CA LEU A 398 15.83 1.33 0.16
C LEU A 398 16.09 2.33 -0.97
N LEU A 399 15.24 3.34 -1.13
CA LEU A 399 15.21 4.21 -2.31
C LEU A 399 15.39 5.69 -1.93
N GLY A 400 16.28 6.41 -2.60
CA GLY A 400 16.40 7.87 -2.44
C GLY A 400 16.81 8.28 -1.02
N ILE A 401 17.68 7.50 -0.38
CA ILE A 401 18.19 7.79 0.96
C ILE A 401 19.33 8.80 0.81
N SER A 402 19.02 10.08 1.00
CA SER A 402 19.95 11.18 0.69
C SER A 402 20.08 12.17 1.84
N GLU A 403 21.30 12.35 2.32
CA GLU A 403 21.94 13.65 2.59
C GLU A 403 23.44 13.41 2.84
N GLU A 404 24.29 14.43 3.00
CA GLU A 404 25.69 14.19 3.39
C GLU A 404 25.70 13.39 4.70
N ILE A 405 25.93 12.07 4.63
CA ILE A 405 25.88 11.16 5.78
C ILE A 405 27.30 10.90 6.30
N PRO A 406 27.88 11.75 7.19
CA PRO A 406 29.14 11.45 7.84
C PRO A 406 29.04 10.19 8.71
N ASN A 407 29.81 9.15 8.39
CA ASN A 407 29.97 7.92 9.18
C ASN A 407 28.87 6.87 9.08
N ALA A 408 28.07 6.83 8.02
CA ALA A 408 27.02 5.82 7.93
C ALA A 408 26.81 5.20 6.56
N GLY A 409 26.77 3.87 6.54
CA GLY A 409 26.63 3.03 5.36
C GLY A 409 25.43 2.11 5.45
N VAL A 410 25.26 1.25 4.45
CA VAL A 410 24.22 0.21 4.42
C VAL A 410 24.84 -1.17 4.58
N ILE A 411 24.29 -1.96 5.49
CA ILE A 411 24.70 -3.33 5.75
C ILE A 411 23.52 -4.25 5.45
N VAL A 412 23.73 -5.20 4.54
CA VAL A 412 22.78 -6.23 4.14
C VAL A 412 23.40 -7.59 4.46
N GLU A 413 22.79 -8.33 5.37
CA GLU A 413 23.28 -9.64 5.82
C GLU A 413 22.18 -10.70 5.70
N ASP A 414 22.54 -11.92 5.30
CA ASP A 414 21.63 -13.07 5.27
C ASP A 414 20.26 -12.76 4.61
N SER A 415 20.26 -11.88 3.58
CA SER A 415 19.05 -11.33 2.96
C SER A 415 19.03 -11.55 1.46
N ASP A 416 17.86 -11.87 0.90
CA ASP A 416 17.71 -12.01 -0.55
C ASP A 416 16.83 -10.88 -1.13
N TYR A 417 16.93 -10.59 -2.43
CA TYR A 417 16.05 -9.65 -3.13
C TYR A 417 15.96 -8.23 -2.51
N VAL A 418 17.10 -7.70 -2.09
CA VAL A 418 17.19 -6.31 -1.60
C VAL A 418 17.50 -5.36 -2.75
N VAL A 419 16.76 -4.25 -2.86
CA VAL A 419 17.02 -3.17 -3.83
C VAL A 419 17.45 -1.93 -3.08
N ILE A 420 18.57 -1.35 -3.48
CA ILE A 420 19.11 -0.09 -2.97
C ILE A 420 19.31 0.82 -4.18
N ASP A 421 18.72 2.01 -4.16
CA ASP A 421 18.78 2.96 -5.27
C ASP A 421 18.94 4.39 -4.76
N ASP A 422 19.73 5.20 -5.47
CA ASP A 422 19.99 6.61 -5.14
C ASP A 422 20.41 6.80 -3.66
N PHE A 423 21.34 5.95 -3.20
CA PHE A 423 21.87 5.99 -1.83
C PHE A 423 23.15 6.85 -1.76
N TYR A 424 23.24 7.76 -0.79
CA TYR A 424 24.44 8.57 -0.54
C TYR A 424 25.10 8.21 0.80
N THR A 425 26.44 8.06 0.84
CA THR A 425 27.22 7.89 2.08
C THR A 425 28.56 8.63 2.02
N ASP A 426 29.00 9.22 3.15
CA ASP A 426 30.31 9.86 3.31
C ASP A 426 31.01 9.42 4.61
N GLY A 427 32.16 8.76 4.56
CA GLY A 427 32.94 8.51 5.78
C GLY A 427 32.45 7.37 6.66
N SER A 428 31.59 6.47 6.18
CA SER A 428 31.16 5.24 6.86
C SER A 428 32.29 4.25 7.14
N TYR A 429 32.14 3.31 8.08
CA TYR A 429 33.14 2.21 8.22
C TYR A 429 33.19 1.36 6.94
N CYS A 430 32.00 1.01 6.44
CA CYS A 430 31.75 0.39 5.14
C CYS A 430 30.64 1.17 4.43
N GLY A 431 30.82 1.54 3.15
CA GLY A 431 29.78 2.25 2.39
C GLY A 431 28.54 1.41 2.14
N ALA A 432 28.72 0.29 1.46
CA ALA A 432 27.71 -0.74 1.26
C ALA A 432 28.32 -2.12 1.52
N CYS A 433 27.74 -2.88 2.44
CA CYS A 433 28.22 -4.19 2.86
C CYS A 433 27.16 -5.24 2.56
N ILE A 434 27.46 -6.19 1.67
CA ILE A 434 26.52 -7.24 1.26
C ILE A 434 27.14 -8.60 1.61
N ASN A 435 26.59 -9.25 2.64
CA ASN A 435 27.13 -10.45 3.24
C ASN A 435 26.11 -11.60 3.19
N ASN A 436 26.52 -12.78 2.71
CA ASN A 436 25.69 -14.00 2.66
C ASN A 436 24.30 -13.80 2.02
N SER A 437 24.22 -12.92 1.03
CA SER A 437 22.97 -12.37 0.51
C SER A 437 22.88 -12.57 -1.00
N ASP A 438 21.77 -13.07 -1.53
CA ASP A 438 21.59 -13.28 -2.97
C ASP A 438 20.67 -12.22 -3.60
N TYR A 439 20.86 -11.94 -4.89
CA TYR A 439 19.98 -11.02 -5.66
C TYR A 439 19.91 -9.56 -5.14
N VAL A 440 20.89 -9.12 -4.36
CA VAL A 440 20.97 -7.72 -3.91
C VAL A 440 21.35 -6.80 -5.06
N SER A 441 20.55 -5.76 -5.28
CA SER A 441 20.77 -4.76 -6.32
C SER A 441 21.12 -3.41 -5.71
N LEU A 442 22.17 -2.77 -6.20
CA LEU A 442 22.60 -1.42 -5.83
C LEU A 442 22.72 -0.58 -7.12
N TYR A 443 21.92 0.48 -7.21
CA TYR A 443 21.81 1.31 -8.41
C TYR A 443 22.08 2.78 -8.09
N ASP A 444 22.76 3.48 -9.01
CA ASP A 444 22.87 4.95 -9.06
C ASP A 444 23.31 5.64 -7.73
N SER A 445 23.99 4.89 -6.85
CA SER A 445 24.40 5.33 -5.51
C SER A 445 25.77 5.99 -5.48
N TYR A 446 25.96 6.94 -4.55
CA TYR A 446 27.20 7.65 -4.30
C TYR A 446 27.82 7.23 -2.96
N ILE A 447 28.93 6.49 -3.01
CA ILE A 447 29.65 5.98 -1.84
C ILE A 447 31.01 6.67 -1.74
N TYR A 448 31.19 7.49 -0.71
CA TYR A 448 32.33 8.37 -0.59
C TYR A 448 33.08 8.23 0.74
N ASN A 449 34.42 8.35 0.70
CA ASN A 449 35.33 8.44 1.86
C ASN A 449 35.21 7.35 2.94
N SER A 450 34.68 6.17 2.67
CA SER A 450 34.53 5.14 3.70
C SER A 450 35.87 4.82 4.41
N TYR A 451 35.89 4.74 5.73
CA TYR A 451 37.10 4.54 6.54
C TYR A 451 37.89 3.29 6.16
N SER A 452 37.20 2.21 5.77
CA SER A 452 37.83 0.95 5.38
C SER A 452 37.43 0.55 3.96
N TYR A 453 36.17 0.21 3.73
CA TYR A 453 35.73 -0.30 2.42
C TYR A 453 34.57 0.51 1.83
N GLY A 454 34.61 0.77 0.52
CA GLY A 454 33.47 1.37 -0.18
C GLY A 454 32.32 0.37 -0.32
N LEU A 455 32.57 -0.71 -1.04
CA LEU A 455 31.64 -1.82 -1.27
C LEU A 455 32.26 -3.15 -0.82
N ILE A 456 31.58 -3.91 0.02
CA ILE A 456 31.92 -5.29 0.36
C ILE A 456 30.91 -6.25 -0.26
N LEU A 457 31.41 -7.28 -0.95
CA LEU A 457 30.65 -8.46 -1.36
C LEU A 457 31.29 -9.70 -0.74
N GLU A 458 30.63 -10.29 0.26
CA GLU A 458 31.07 -11.53 0.91
C GLU A 458 30.00 -12.62 0.78
N ASN A 459 30.30 -13.71 0.08
CA ASN A 459 29.33 -14.77 -0.22
C ASN A 459 28.01 -14.25 -0.84
N ALA A 460 28.08 -13.16 -1.60
CA ALA A 460 26.93 -12.48 -2.16
C ALA A 460 26.71 -12.87 -3.62
N ARG A 461 25.75 -13.77 -3.92
CA ARG A 461 25.55 -14.31 -5.28
C ARG A 461 24.53 -13.49 -6.05
N GLN A 462 24.69 -13.43 -7.36
CA GLN A 462 23.76 -12.74 -8.26
C GLN A 462 23.49 -11.26 -7.89
N ALA A 463 24.36 -10.63 -7.11
CA ALA A 463 24.27 -9.22 -6.77
C ALA A 463 24.47 -8.35 -8.03
N ARG A 464 23.78 -7.22 -8.14
CA ARG A 464 23.85 -6.32 -9.29
C ARG A 464 24.17 -4.90 -8.85
N ILE A 465 25.38 -4.45 -9.14
CA ILE A 465 25.86 -3.12 -8.77
C ILE A 465 26.06 -2.32 -10.04
N THR A 466 25.25 -1.30 -10.28
CA THR A 466 25.27 -0.53 -11.54
C THR A 466 25.12 0.97 -11.34
N GLY A 467 25.85 1.76 -12.12
CA GLY A 467 25.72 3.23 -12.10
C GLY A 467 26.25 3.91 -10.82
N CYS A 468 26.88 3.16 -9.93
CA CYS A 468 27.37 3.69 -8.65
C CYS A 468 28.71 4.41 -8.80
N GLU A 469 28.93 5.43 -7.98
CA GLU A 469 30.20 6.13 -7.83
C GLU A 469 30.80 5.79 -6.46
N ILE A 470 31.93 5.09 -6.44
CA ILE A 470 32.54 4.55 -5.21
C ILE A 470 33.99 5.04 -5.09
N GLU A 471 34.23 5.95 -4.15
CA GLU A 471 35.49 6.70 -4.07
C GLU A 471 36.02 6.93 -2.65
N GLY A 472 37.33 7.20 -2.56
CA GLY A 472 37.93 7.76 -1.35
C GLY A 472 38.06 6.77 -0.18
N SER A 473 37.87 5.47 -0.41
CA SER A 473 37.87 4.49 0.69
C SER A 473 39.29 4.25 1.23
N GLY A 474 39.40 4.07 2.55
CA GLY A 474 40.68 3.93 3.25
C GLY A 474 41.48 2.71 2.80
N ASP A 475 40.88 1.52 2.80
CA ASP A 475 41.50 0.27 2.34
C ASP A 475 41.20 0.03 0.85
N TYR A 476 39.97 -0.36 0.49
CA TYR A 476 39.60 -0.61 -0.91
C TYR A 476 38.21 -0.06 -1.25
N ASN A 477 38.03 0.49 -2.46
CA ASN A 477 36.69 0.89 -2.90
C ASN A 477 35.78 -0.33 -3.12
N VAL A 478 36.33 -1.48 -3.54
CA VAL A 478 35.60 -2.74 -3.68
C VAL A 478 36.37 -3.89 -3.05
N TYR A 479 35.72 -4.66 -2.20
CA TYR A 479 36.29 -5.86 -1.58
C TYR A 479 35.37 -7.06 -1.81
N VAL A 480 35.85 -8.04 -2.59
CA VAL A 480 35.09 -9.24 -2.95
C VAL A 480 35.77 -10.48 -2.37
N THR A 481 35.00 -11.28 -1.61
CA THR A 481 35.48 -12.53 -1.01
C THR A 481 34.39 -13.60 -0.97
N GLY A 482 34.78 -14.86 -0.79
CA GLY A 482 33.84 -15.99 -0.73
C GLY A 482 33.18 -16.32 -2.08
N ASP A 483 31.98 -16.92 -2.03
CA ASP A 483 31.20 -17.29 -3.22
C ASP A 483 30.29 -16.15 -3.67
N CYS A 484 30.75 -15.37 -4.65
CA CYS A 484 29.97 -14.27 -5.25
C CYS A 484 29.48 -14.62 -6.67
N THR A 485 29.24 -15.90 -6.94
CA THR A 485 28.96 -16.38 -8.30
C THR A 485 27.76 -15.68 -8.93
N GLY A 486 27.91 -15.22 -10.18
CA GLY A 486 26.82 -14.60 -10.93
C GLY A 486 26.60 -13.12 -10.62
N SER A 487 27.32 -12.55 -9.64
CA SER A 487 27.24 -11.13 -9.32
C SER A 487 27.89 -10.27 -10.41
N VAL A 488 27.36 -9.07 -10.63
CA VAL A 488 27.71 -8.16 -11.71
C VAL A 488 27.96 -6.76 -11.16
N LEU A 489 29.15 -6.21 -11.42
CA LEU A 489 29.50 -4.80 -11.17
C LEU A 489 29.69 -4.11 -12.53
N TYR A 490 28.74 -3.30 -12.98
CA TYR A 490 28.72 -2.77 -14.34
C TYR A 490 28.53 -1.25 -14.38
N GLN A 491 29.27 -0.54 -15.24
CA GLN A 491 29.13 0.93 -15.39
C GLN A 491 29.36 1.75 -14.11
N ASN A 492 30.06 1.21 -13.13
CA ASN A 492 30.39 1.94 -11.91
C ASN A 492 31.65 2.81 -12.13
N TYR A 493 31.73 3.90 -11.38
CA TYR A 493 32.91 4.75 -11.29
C TYR A 493 33.70 4.41 -10.02
N PHE A 494 34.99 4.12 -10.17
CA PHE A 494 35.88 3.83 -9.04
C PHE A 494 37.08 4.76 -9.08
N SER A 495 37.26 5.58 -8.05
CA SER A 495 38.39 6.50 -7.99
C SER A 495 39.03 6.57 -6.59
N TYR A 496 40.35 6.75 -6.55
CA TYR A 496 41.11 7.09 -5.34
C TYR A 496 40.90 6.21 -4.09
N GLY A 497 41.36 4.94 -4.09
CA GLY A 497 41.59 4.20 -2.84
C GLY A 497 42.87 4.68 -2.11
N GLU A 498 42.83 4.93 -0.79
CA GLU A 498 43.96 5.53 -0.07
C GLU A 498 45.13 4.55 0.18
N VAL A 499 44.86 3.32 0.65
CA VAL A 499 45.89 2.39 1.17
C VAL A 499 45.99 1.07 0.38
N GLY A 500 44.87 0.46 -0.01
CA GLY A 500 44.82 -0.85 -0.68
C GLY A 500 44.62 -0.80 -2.20
N GLY A 501 44.11 0.31 -2.73
CA GLY A 501 43.79 0.47 -4.15
C GLY A 501 42.29 0.36 -4.41
N ASN A 502 41.86 0.35 -5.67
CA ASN A 502 40.43 0.46 -5.98
C ASN A 502 39.67 -0.86 -5.73
N ALA A 503 40.29 -2.02 -5.94
CA ALA A 503 39.60 -3.30 -5.72
C ALA A 503 40.50 -4.43 -5.25
N TYR A 504 39.96 -5.29 -4.38
CA TYR A 504 40.56 -6.55 -3.95
C TYR A 504 39.58 -7.71 -4.19
N VAL A 505 40.08 -8.78 -4.81
CA VAL A 505 39.28 -9.99 -5.11
C VAL A 505 40.03 -11.24 -4.65
N ASP A 506 39.46 -11.96 -3.67
CA ASP A 506 40.07 -13.18 -3.11
C ASP A 506 39.55 -14.46 -3.77
N GLY A 507 40.47 -15.25 -4.34
CA GLY A 507 40.24 -16.65 -4.69
C GLY A 507 39.76 -16.96 -6.12
N PRO A 508 39.91 -18.22 -6.58
CA PRO A 508 39.64 -18.64 -7.96
C PRO A 508 38.15 -18.85 -8.32
N ASN A 509 37.21 -18.65 -7.39
CA ASN A 509 35.79 -18.96 -7.54
C ASN A 509 34.86 -17.79 -7.18
N THR A 510 35.24 -16.53 -7.40
CA THR A 510 34.32 -15.43 -7.11
C THR A 510 33.24 -15.26 -8.19
N GLY A 511 33.44 -15.74 -9.43
CA GLY A 511 32.40 -15.73 -10.48
C GLY A 511 31.79 -14.36 -10.81
N VAL A 512 32.37 -13.27 -10.29
CA VAL A 512 31.91 -11.90 -10.42
C VAL A 512 32.28 -11.37 -11.80
N ARG A 513 31.31 -10.77 -12.48
CA ARG A 513 31.50 -10.08 -13.77
C ARG A 513 31.63 -8.59 -13.49
N TRP A 514 32.70 -7.96 -13.93
CA TRP A 514 32.92 -6.53 -13.67
C TRP A 514 33.33 -5.73 -14.92
N ASN A 515 32.91 -4.47 -14.98
CA ASN A 515 33.30 -3.49 -15.99
C ASN A 515 33.42 -2.10 -15.34
N SER A 516 34.54 -1.43 -15.57
CA SER A 516 34.80 -0.07 -15.05
C SER A 516 34.85 0.92 -16.21
N THR A 517 34.30 2.12 -15.98
CA THR A 517 34.29 3.22 -16.96
C THR A 517 35.66 3.90 -17.13
N GLU A 518 36.56 3.74 -16.15
CA GLU A 518 37.95 4.24 -16.15
C GLU A 518 38.95 3.12 -15.79
N PRO A 519 40.27 3.30 -16.04
CA PRO A 519 41.29 2.36 -15.60
C PRO A 519 41.33 2.26 -14.07
N VAL A 520 41.29 1.05 -13.55
CA VAL A 520 41.34 0.80 -12.10
C VAL A 520 42.53 -0.08 -11.76
N SER A 521 43.16 0.20 -10.61
CA SER A 521 44.16 -0.69 -10.02
C SER A 521 43.45 -1.72 -9.13
N TYR A 522 43.73 -3.00 -9.33
CA TYR A 522 43.12 -4.08 -8.55
C TYR A 522 44.13 -5.18 -8.23
N SER A 523 43.93 -5.86 -7.10
CA SER A 523 44.74 -7.02 -6.70
C SER A 523 43.91 -8.30 -6.78
N TYR A 524 44.48 -9.35 -7.36
CA TYR A 524 43.87 -10.67 -7.51
C TYR A 524 44.89 -11.77 -7.22
N ASN A 525 44.58 -12.68 -6.30
CA ASN A 525 45.49 -13.75 -5.85
C ASN A 525 46.91 -13.24 -5.51
N GLU A 526 47.00 -12.15 -4.74
CA GLU A 526 48.27 -11.52 -4.30
C GLU A 526 49.09 -10.84 -5.41
N ASP A 527 48.59 -10.76 -6.64
CA ASP A 527 49.23 -10.03 -7.75
C ASP A 527 48.45 -8.73 -8.06
N ASP A 528 49.19 -7.65 -8.35
CA ASP A 528 48.63 -6.33 -8.66
C ASP A 528 48.51 -6.08 -10.17
N TYR A 529 47.38 -5.50 -10.60
CA TYR A 529 47.05 -5.18 -11.98
C TYR A 529 46.59 -3.72 -12.11
N THR A 530 46.73 -3.12 -13.29
CA THR A 530 46.21 -1.77 -13.60
C THR A 530 45.79 -1.70 -15.06
N GLY A 531 44.52 -1.38 -15.34
CA GLY A 531 44.00 -1.26 -16.69
C GLY A 531 42.49 -0.98 -16.73
N TYR A 532 41.96 -0.78 -17.94
CA TYR A 532 40.50 -0.86 -18.15
C TYR A 532 40.11 -2.34 -18.07
N ASN A 533 39.25 -2.70 -17.10
CA ASN A 533 38.66 -4.03 -17.10
C ASN A 533 37.56 -4.06 -18.19
N GLY A 534 37.87 -4.72 -19.31
CA GLY A 534 37.03 -4.84 -20.51
C GLY A 534 37.48 -3.95 -21.67
N ASN A 535 38.45 -4.43 -22.47
CA ASN A 535 38.99 -3.65 -23.59
C ASN A 535 37.95 -3.44 -24.69
N PHE A 536 37.54 -2.18 -24.89
CA PHE A 536 36.75 -1.74 -26.04
C PHE A 536 37.66 -1.17 -27.14
N TRP A 537 37.36 -1.56 -28.37
CA TRP A 537 38.02 -1.15 -29.62
C TRP A 537 37.74 0.34 -29.91
N LEU A 538 38.71 1.23 -29.73
CA LEU A 538 38.60 2.65 -30.12
C LEU A 538 39.57 2.97 -31.26
N GLN A 539 39.06 3.00 -32.49
CA GLN A 539 39.77 3.55 -33.64
C GLN A 539 39.69 5.08 -33.62
N TYR A 540 40.77 5.76 -33.22
CA TYR A 540 40.91 7.21 -33.38
C TYR A 540 41.74 7.54 -34.63
N GLY A 541 41.08 7.57 -35.79
CA GLY A 541 41.71 7.93 -37.08
C GLY A 541 42.60 6.83 -37.69
N GLU A 542 43.70 7.23 -38.35
CA GLU A 542 44.57 6.33 -39.14
C GLU A 542 45.68 5.61 -38.33
N VAL A 543 45.75 5.77 -37.00
CA VAL A 543 46.80 5.13 -36.19
C VAL A 543 46.23 3.93 -35.45
N ASN A 544 46.74 2.75 -35.76
CA ASN A 544 46.42 1.48 -35.10
C ASN A 544 47.44 1.22 -33.99
N LEU A 545 46.99 1.16 -32.72
CA LEU A 545 47.85 0.90 -31.55
C LEU A 545 47.82 -0.58 -31.09
N TYR A 546 47.06 -1.43 -31.78
CA TYR A 546 47.00 -2.87 -31.54
C TYR A 546 47.19 -3.63 -32.87
N ASP A 547 48.09 -4.61 -32.91
CA ASP A 547 48.44 -5.38 -34.12
C ASP A 547 47.96 -6.86 -34.08
N GLY A 548 47.13 -7.21 -33.09
CA GLY A 548 46.50 -8.53 -32.99
C GLY A 548 45.38 -8.74 -34.03
N PHE A 549 45.18 -10.01 -34.44
CA PHE A 549 44.07 -10.42 -35.29
C PHE A 549 42.82 -10.65 -34.44
N ASP A 550 41.71 -10.04 -34.86
CA ASP A 550 40.34 -10.33 -34.44
C ASP A 550 39.71 -11.15 -35.58
N ASP A 551 39.90 -12.48 -35.51
CA ASP A 551 39.59 -13.40 -36.62
C ASP A 551 38.08 -13.70 -36.72
N ASN A 552 37.32 -13.48 -35.64
CA ASN A 552 35.88 -13.70 -35.61
C ASN A 552 35.04 -12.40 -35.72
N ARG A 553 35.69 -11.22 -35.66
CA ARG A 553 35.09 -9.86 -35.76
C ARG A 553 34.10 -9.55 -34.66
N ASP A 554 34.28 -10.11 -33.47
CA ASP A 554 33.46 -9.80 -32.30
C ASP A 554 33.98 -8.61 -31.48
N GLY A 555 35.13 -8.04 -31.86
CA GLY A 555 35.74 -6.91 -31.17
C GLY A 555 36.58 -7.31 -29.95
N VAL A 556 36.87 -8.59 -29.74
CA VAL A 556 37.67 -9.14 -28.65
C VAL A 556 39.04 -9.61 -29.16
N GLY A 557 40.11 -9.31 -28.42
CA GLY A 557 41.47 -9.73 -28.78
C GLY A 557 41.73 -11.19 -28.44
N ASP A 558 41.75 -12.07 -29.44
CA ASP A 558 41.89 -13.54 -29.31
C ASP A 558 43.29 -14.04 -28.87
N THR A 559 44.24 -13.16 -28.51
CA THR A 559 45.62 -13.59 -28.16
C THR A 559 45.97 -13.28 -26.70
N PRO A 560 46.26 -14.31 -25.88
CA PRO A 560 46.72 -14.15 -24.49
C PRO A 560 47.89 -13.18 -24.35
N TYR A 561 47.76 -12.22 -23.43
CA TYR A 561 48.90 -11.45 -22.96
C TYR A 561 49.67 -12.26 -21.90
N SER A 562 50.99 -12.29 -22.01
CA SER A 562 51.87 -12.87 -21.00
C SER A 562 52.76 -11.75 -20.46
N PRO A 563 52.44 -11.19 -19.27
CA PRO A 563 53.18 -10.05 -18.74
C PRO A 563 54.64 -10.39 -18.42
N THR A 564 54.95 -11.67 -18.15
CA THR A 564 56.30 -12.22 -17.93
C THR A 564 56.35 -13.74 -18.22
N ASP A 565 57.56 -14.26 -18.47
CA ASP A 565 57.83 -15.68 -18.76
C ASP A 565 57.26 -16.61 -17.67
N GLY A 566 56.06 -17.16 -17.89
CA GLY A 566 55.49 -18.24 -17.08
C GLY A 566 54.04 -18.07 -16.63
N VAL A 567 53.45 -16.89 -16.78
CA VAL A 567 52.02 -16.66 -16.47
C VAL A 567 51.28 -16.39 -17.78
N THR A 568 50.30 -17.24 -18.09
CA THR A 568 49.42 -17.11 -19.26
C THR A 568 48.02 -16.79 -18.75
N ASP A 569 47.52 -15.61 -19.10
CA ASP A 569 46.11 -15.27 -18.92
C ASP A 569 45.29 -16.06 -19.95
N TYR A 570 44.48 -17.02 -19.46
CA TYR A 570 43.67 -17.89 -20.31
C TYR A 570 42.24 -17.35 -20.55
N TYR A 571 41.88 -16.23 -19.93
CA TYR A 571 40.51 -15.72 -19.97
C TYR A 571 40.52 -14.19 -19.91
N PRO A 572 40.63 -13.48 -21.05
CA PRO A 572 40.31 -12.07 -21.07
C PRO A 572 38.81 -11.95 -20.80
N LEU A 573 38.45 -11.74 -19.53
CA LEU A 573 37.11 -11.42 -19.09
C LEU A 573 36.72 -10.09 -19.75
N VAL A 574 35.84 -10.16 -20.76
CA VAL A 574 34.52 -9.52 -20.81
C VAL A 574 33.81 -10.07 -22.06
N TRP A 575 32.74 -10.83 -21.86
CA TRP A 575 31.71 -11.02 -22.87
C TRP A 575 30.93 -9.70 -22.93
N GLU A 576 30.75 -9.10 -24.12
CA GLU A 576 29.85 -7.95 -24.24
C GLU A 576 28.51 -8.32 -23.60
N SER A 577 27.99 -7.48 -22.70
CA SER A 577 26.60 -7.56 -22.21
C SER A 577 25.55 -7.41 -23.33
N ARG A 578 25.98 -7.32 -24.59
CA ARG A 578 25.13 -7.42 -25.77
C ARG A 578 24.66 -8.85 -26.09
N GLN A 579 24.75 -9.80 -25.18
CA GLN A 579 24.20 -11.15 -25.41
C GLN A 579 22.91 -11.46 -24.67
N HIS A 580 22.45 -10.59 -23.76
CA HIS A 580 21.14 -10.82 -23.16
C HIS A 580 20.02 -10.44 -24.12
N ILE A 581 19.11 -11.38 -24.28
CA ILE A 581 17.87 -11.20 -25.02
C ILE A 581 16.80 -11.00 -23.95
N TYR A 582 16.38 -9.75 -23.79
CA TYR A 582 15.29 -9.41 -22.88
C TYR A 582 13.98 -9.72 -23.56
N LEU A 583 13.10 -10.46 -22.88
CA LEU A 583 11.76 -10.77 -23.34
C LEU A 583 10.75 -10.25 -22.33
N TYR A 584 9.75 -9.51 -22.80
CA TYR A 584 8.71 -8.95 -21.94
C TYR A 584 7.44 -8.69 -22.75
N PHE A 585 6.29 -8.78 -22.11
CA PHE A 585 5.07 -8.17 -22.65
C PHE A 585 5.18 -6.64 -22.53
N GLU A 586 4.70 -5.89 -23.53
CA GLU A 586 4.80 -4.43 -23.53
C GLU A 586 3.95 -3.75 -22.44
N THR A 587 2.84 -4.40 -22.05
CA THR A 587 1.93 -3.97 -20.99
C THR A 587 1.59 -5.16 -20.10
N PRO A 588 1.33 -4.98 -18.79
CA PRO A 588 0.99 -6.06 -17.86
C PRO A 588 -0.42 -6.63 -18.04
N GLU A 589 -1.31 -5.85 -18.65
CA GLU A 589 -2.70 -6.22 -18.79
C GLU A 589 -3.36 -5.62 -20.05
N THR A 590 -4.53 -6.15 -20.40
CA THR A 590 -5.44 -5.61 -21.41
C THR A 590 -6.87 -6.01 -21.09
N VAL A 591 -7.80 -5.06 -21.15
CA VAL A 591 -9.22 -5.33 -21.02
C VAL A 591 -9.87 -5.40 -22.39
N VAL A 592 -10.61 -6.47 -22.66
CA VAL A 592 -11.38 -6.70 -23.89
C VAL A 592 -12.83 -6.99 -23.54
N TYR A 593 -13.75 -6.75 -24.47
CA TYR A 593 -15.14 -7.16 -24.31
C TYR A 593 -15.41 -8.39 -25.18
N GLU A 594 -16.35 -9.23 -24.75
CA GLU A 594 -16.81 -10.34 -25.58
C GLU A 594 -17.18 -9.90 -27.00
N GLY A 595 -16.64 -10.60 -27.99
CA GLY A 595 -16.80 -10.30 -29.41
C GLY A 595 -15.80 -9.33 -30.01
N ASP A 596 -14.89 -8.75 -29.21
CA ASP A 596 -13.69 -8.07 -29.69
C ASP A 596 -12.80 -9.03 -30.49
N MET A 597 -12.38 -8.61 -31.68
CA MET A 597 -11.57 -9.45 -32.57
C MET A 597 -10.26 -8.75 -32.93
N GLY A 598 -9.17 -9.50 -32.91
CA GLY A 598 -7.85 -9.07 -33.35
C GLY A 598 -7.17 -8.07 -32.41
N VAL A 599 -7.41 -8.18 -31.10
CA VAL A 599 -6.76 -7.33 -30.09
C VAL A 599 -5.27 -7.68 -30.02
N PRO A 600 -4.35 -6.73 -30.28
CA PRO A 600 -2.93 -7.02 -30.34
C PRO A 600 -2.29 -7.01 -28.94
N VAL A 601 -1.69 -8.13 -28.55
CA VAL A 601 -0.78 -8.24 -27.40
C VAL A 601 0.65 -8.30 -27.91
N TYR A 602 1.46 -7.33 -27.51
CA TYR A 602 2.84 -7.19 -27.99
C TYR A 602 3.82 -7.87 -27.04
N ILE A 603 4.58 -8.82 -27.59
CA ILE A 603 5.76 -9.38 -26.94
C ILE A 603 6.97 -8.66 -27.51
N ARG A 604 7.74 -7.99 -26.65
CA ARG A 604 8.91 -7.21 -27.02
C ARG A 604 10.19 -7.98 -26.75
N ARG A 605 11.17 -7.67 -27.60
CA ARG A 605 12.55 -8.11 -27.47
C ARG A 605 13.47 -6.90 -27.45
N SER A 606 14.34 -6.82 -26.47
CA SER A 606 15.44 -5.84 -26.41
C SER A 606 16.78 -6.51 -26.10
N GLY A 607 17.88 -5.76 -26.14
CA GLY A 607 19.24 -6.30 -26.05
C GLY A 607 19.76 -6.83 -27.40
N ASN A 608 20.23 -8.08 -27.45
CA ASN A 608 20.69 -8.69 -28.70
C ASN A 608 19.50 -8.90 -29.65
N LEU A 609 19.50 -8.24 -30.82
CA LEU A 609 18.47 -8.42 -31.87
C LEU A 609 18.96 -9.27 -33.06
N TYR A 610 20.24 -9.66 -33.09
CA TYR A 610 20.84 -10.32 -34.25
C TYR A 610 20.77 -11.85 -34.19
N ASP A 611 20.64 -12.42 -32.99
CA ASP A 611 20.46 -13.85 -32.79
C ASP A 611 19.02 -14.31 -33.08
N TYR A 612 18.86 -15.55 -33.53
CA TYR A 612 17.53 -16.15 -33.68
C TYR A 612 16.98 -16.49 -32.29
N THR A 613 15.82 -15.95 -31.94
CA THR A 613 15.14 -16.25 -30.68
C THR A 613 13.79 -16.82 -30.99
N SER A 614 13.47 -17.97 -30.40
CA SER A 614 12.09 -18.42 -30.31
C SER A 614 11.69 -18.54 -28.85
N LEU A 615 10.41 -18.39 -28.55
CA LEU A 615 9.85 -18.59 -27.21
C LEU A 615 8.55 -19.37 -27.30
N MET A 616 8.17 -19.99 -26.18
CA MET A 616 6.82 -20.50 -25.96
C MET A 616 6.08 -19.59 -25.00
N VAL A 617 4.78 -19.40 -25.28
CA VAL A 617 3.82 -18.87 -24.33
C VAL A 617 3.06 -20.08 -23.79
N GLU A 618 3.04 -20.23 -22.46
CA GLU A 618 2.34 -21.34 -21.79
C GLU A 618 0.83 -21.28 -22.06
N LEU A 619 0.15 -22.44 -21.93
CA LEU A 619 -1.30 -22.48 -22.03
C LEU A 619 -1.86 -21.56 -20.93
N PRO A 620 -2.70 -20.58 -21.28
CA PRO A 620 -3.06 -19.55 -20.32
C PRO A 620 -3.86 -20.12 -19.14
N GLU A 621 -3.55 -19.66 -17.93
CA GLU A 621 -4.35 -19.94 -16.73
C GLU A 621 -5.39 -18.82 -16.56
N GLY A 622 -6.59 -19.16 -16.11
CA GLY A 622 -7.67 -18.20 -15.98
C GLY A 622 -9.05 -18.84 -15.88
N THR A 623 -10.08 -18.00 -15.75
CA THR A 623 -11.47 -18.45 -15.82
C THR A 623 -11.94 -18.59 -17.26
N ALA A 624 -11.37 -17.83 -18.21
CA ALA A 624 -11.68 -17.92 -19.64
C ALA A 624 -11.01 -19.14 -20.29
N TYR A 625 -11.79 -19.97 -20.98
CA TYR A 625 -11.39 -21.17 -21.69
C TYR A 625 -11.03 -20.91 -23.16
N TYR A 626 -9.90 -21.48 -23.58
CA TYR A 626 -9.44 -21.41 -24.98
C TYR A 626 -10.41 -22.17 -25.91
N TRP A 627 -10.88 -21.49 -26.97
CA TRP A 627 -11.94 -21.89 -27.93
C TRP A 627 -13.38 -21.63 -27.53
N ASP A 628 -13.66 -21.43 -26.24
CA ASP A 628 -15.00 -21.07 -25.77
C ASP A 628 -15.07 -19.54 -25.64
N ASP A 629 -14.11 -18.93 -24.94
CA ASP A 629 -14.17 -17.50 -24.53
C ASP A 629 -13.14 -16.64 -25.27
N TYR A 630 -12.03 -17.23 -25.72
CA TYR A 630 -11.09 -16.55 -26.61
C TYR A 630 -10.31 -17.51 -27.52
N VAL A 631 -9.79 -16.95 -28.61
CA VAL A 631 -8.77 -17.60 -29.45
C VAL A 631 -7.61 -16.66 -29.72
N ALA A 632 -6.39 -17.21 -29.76
CA ALA A 632 -5.18 -16.45 -30.05
C ALA A 632 -4.61 -16.84 -31.43
N SER A 633 -4.11 -15.84 -32.17
CA SER A 633 -3.43 -16.02 -33.46
C SER A 633 -2.03 -15.39 -33.42
N PRO A 634 -0.95 -16.13 -33.71
CA PRO A 634 -0.93 -17.55 -34.11
C PRO A 634 -1.39 -18.50 -32.99
N ASN A 635 -1.96 -19.65 -33.37
CA ASN A 635 -2.55 -20.62 -32.44
C ASN A 635 -1.50 -21.12 -31.43
N LEU A 636 -1.79 -20.98 -30.13
CA LEU A 636 -0.89 -21.30 -29.02
C LEU A 636 -1.05 -22.74 -28.51
N ALA A 637 -1.64 -23.66 -29.30
CA ALA A 637 -1.73 -25.07 -28.94
C ALA A 637 -0.37 -25.66 -28.49
N GLU A 638 -0.42 -26.56 -27.52
CA GLU A 638 0.73 -27.12 -26.79
C GLU A 638 1.90 -27.50 -27.73
N GLY A 639 3.05 -26.83 -27.53
CA GLY A 639 4.29 -27.08 -28.28
C GLY A 639 4.57 -26.18 -29.49
N ASN A 640 3.76 -25.14 -29.74
CA ASN A 640 4.03 -24.16 -30.80
C ASN A 640 5.03 -23.06 -30.36
N TRP A 641 6.06 -22.84 -31.17
CA TRP A 641 7.08 -21.82 -30.93
C TRP A 641 6.76 -20.53 -31.68
N LEU A 642 6.89 -19.39 -31.00
CA LEU A 642 6.90 -18.05 -31.60
C LEU A 642 8.35 -17.67 -31.88
N SER A 643 8.66 -17.13 -33.06
CA SER A 643 10.04 -16.82 -33.46
C SER A 643 10.20 -15.36 -33.85
N PHE A 644 11.20 -14.69 -33.28
CA PHE A 644 11.70 -13.40 -33.76
C PHE A 644 12.63 -13.65 -34.96
N GLY A 645 12.37 -12.99 -36.08
CA GLY A 645 13.32 -12.86 -37.17
C GLY A 645 14.57 -12.08 -36.76
N GLN A 646 15.64 -12.21 -37.55
CA GLN A 646 16.86 -11.44 -37.31
C GLN A 646 16.58 -9.92 -37.42
N GLY A 647 16.87 -9.17 -36.37
CA GLY A 647 16.59 -7.73 -36.24
C GLY A 647 15.16 -7.39 -35.83
N GLU A 648 14.31 -8.39 -35.57
CA GLU A 648 12.92 -8.18 -35.15
C GLU A 648 12.83 -7.96 -33.64
N ALA A 649 12.20 -6.86 -33.23
CA ALA A 649 12.09 -6.43 -31.83
C ALA A 649 10.70 -6.69 -31.21
N SER A 650 9.75 -7.26 -31.98
CA SER A 650 8.39 -7.51 -31.49
C SER A 650 7.69 -8.64 -32.23
N ILE A 651 6.94 -9.45 -31.49
CA ILE A 651 5.91 -10.38 -32.00
C ILE A 651 4.55 -9.88 -31.52
N VAL A 652 3.51 -10.07 -32.33
CA VAL A 652 2.13 -9.70 -31.97
C VAL A 652 1.28 -10.95 -31.88
N LEU A 653 0.62 -11.15 -30.74
CA LEU A 653 -0.48 -12.09 -30.57
C LEU A 653 -1.78 -11.35 -30.84
N TYR A 654 -2.64 -11.89 -31.70
CA TYR A 654 -3.97 -11.34 -31.93
C TYR A 654 -4.99 -12.17 -31.14
N ILE A 655 -5.72 -11.52 -30.25
CA ILE A 655 -6.74 -12.14 -29.41
C ILE A 655 -8.11 -11.82 -29.98
N ASP A 656 -8.89 -12.86 -30.27
CA ASP A 656 -10.32 -12.73 -30.51
C ASP A 656 -11.05 -13.21 -29.25
N ALA A 657 -11.70 -12.30 -28.53
CA ALA A 657 -12.66 -12.62 -27.47
C ALA A 657 -13.94 -13.13 -28.13
N LEU A 658 -14.28 -14.38 -27.88
CA LEU A 658 -15.42 -15.05 -28.49
C LEU A 658 -16.71 -14.66 -27.74
N PRO A 659 -17.80 -14.36 -28.46
CA PRO A 659 -19.09 -14.12 -27.82
C PRO A 659 -19.81 -15.45 -27.58
N ASP A 660 -20.37 -15.59 -26.39
CA ASP A 660 -20.95 -16.81 -25.87
C ASP A 660 -22.47 -16.62 -25.51
N VAL A 661 -23.19 -17.71 -25.19
CA VAL A 661 -24.56 -17.65 -24.65
C VAL A 661 -24.75 -18.80 -23.65
N PRO A 662 -25.18 -18.57 -22.38
CA PRO A 662 -25.76 -17.35 -21.80
C PRO A 662 -24.83 -16.54 -20.88
N VAL A 663 -25.07 -15.21 -20.78
CA VAL A 663 -24.44 -14.22 -19.86
C VAL A 663 -23.64 -14.86 -18.72
N GLU A 664 -22.33 -14.78 -18.86
CA GLU A 664 -21.32 -15.28 -17.93
C GLU A 664 -20.73 -14.08 -17.15
N PRO A 665 -20.14 -14.29 -15.96
CA PRO A 665 -19.42 -13.22 -15.25
C PRO A 665 -18.16 -12.80 -16.02
N ASP A 666 -17.61 -11.62 -15.72
CA ASP A 666 -16.31 -11.20 -16.27
C ASP A 666 -15.24 -12.26 -16.04
N GLU A 667 -14.48 -12.53 -17.07
CA GLU A 667 -13.48 -13.59 -17.09
C GLU A 667 -12.09 -13.03 -17.28
N TRP A 668 -11.06 -13.81 -16.98
CA TRP A 668 -9.69 -13.40 -17.25
C TRP A 668 -8.83 -14.56 -17.71
N VAL A 669 -7.75 -14.21 -18.37
CA VAL A 669 -6.76 -15.16 -18.87
C VAL A 669 -5.35 -14.59 -18.87
N ASN A 670 -4.40 -15.33 -18.29
CA ASN A 670 -3.02 -14.91 -18.14
C ASN A 670 -2.07 -15.65 -19.09
N PHE A 671 -1.37 -14.90 -19.94
CA PHE A 671 -0.34 -15.42 -20.83
C PHE A 671 1.02 -15.33 -20.15
N THR A 672 1.73 -16.45 -20.02
CA THR A 672 3.07 -16.50 -19.41
C THR A 672 4.15 -16.86 -20.43
N ILE A 673 5.26 -16.13 -20.46
CA ILE A 673 6.47 -16.47 -21.23
C ILE A 673 7.22 -17.60 -20.49
N ALA A 674 7.28 -18.80 -21.09
CA ALA A 674 7.74 -19.99 -20.38
C ALA A 674 9.16 -20.45 -20.77
N MET A 675 9.38 -20.77 -22.06
CA MET A 675 10.65 -21.39 -22.50
C MET A 675 11.20 -20.71 -23.76
N PRO A 676 12.25 -19.86 -23.64
CA PRO A 676 13.00 -19.43 -24.80
C PRO A 676 13.84 -20.58 -25.38
N SER A 677 14.13 -20.53 -26.69
CA SER A 677 14.86 -21.58 -27.41
C SER A 677 16.27 -21.74 -26.86
N PRO A 678 16.85 -22.96 -26.80
CA PRO A 678 18.22 -23.16 -26.33
C PRO A 678 19.21 -22.23 -27.08
N GLY A 679 19.88 -21.33 -26.36
CA GLY A 679 20.60 -20.20 -26.95
C GLY A 679 21.27 -19.30 -25.90
N PRO A 680 21.60 -18.04 -26.19
CA PRO A 680 22.27 -17.12 -25.25
C PRO A 680 21.44 -16.90 -23.97
N GLU A 681 22.05 -16.32 -22.94
CA GLU A 681 21.43 -16.08 -21.62
C GLU A 681 20.23 -15.10 -21.77
N TYR A 682 19.01 -15.54 -21.41
CA TYR A 682 17.77 -14.75 -21.52
C TYR A 682 17.43 -14.10 -20.19
N VAL A 683 16.88 -12.89 -20.25
CA VAL A 683 16.30 -12.22 -19.08
C VAL A 683 14.83 -11.98 -19.38
N ILE A 684 13.95 -12.56 -18.57
CA ILE A 684 12.50 -12.38 -18.69
C ILE A 684 12.11 -11.37 -17.63
N ASN A 685 11.67 -10.19 -18.06
CA ASN A 685 11.21 -9.14 -17.13
C ASN A 685 9.72 -9.37 -16.86
N GLN A 686 8.87 -8.63 -17.58
CA GLN A 686 7.43 -8.76 -17.52
C GLN A 686 6.98 -10.06 -18.21
N SER A 687 7.00 -11.15 -17.44
CA SER A 687 6.77 -12.52 -17.90
C SER A 687 5.30 -12.85 -18.13
N LYS A 688 4.39 -12.04 -17.60
CA LYS A 688 2.94 -12.24 -17.61
C LYS A 688 2.20 -11.10 -18.30
N HIS A 689 1.06 -11.44 -18.90
CA HIS A 689 0.09 -10.48 -19.42
C HIS A 689 -1.33 -10.99 -19.15
N ASN A 690 -2.08 -10.26 -18.33
CA ASN A 690 -3.46 -10.60 -17.99
C ASN A 690 -4.43 -9.99 -19.00
N ILE A 691 -5.37 -10.77 -19.52
CA ILE A 691 -6.47 -10.26 -20.33
C ILE A 691 -7.77 -10.46 -19.56
N THR A 692 -8.44 -9.37 -19.24
CA THR A 692 -9.81 -9.42 -18.69
C THR A 692 -10.80 -9.34 -19.84
N ILE A 693 -11.68 -10.32 -19.96
CA ILE A 693 -12.78 -10.39 -20.92
C ILE A 693 -14.04 -9.99 -20.17
N LEU A 694 -14.53 -8.78 -20.45
CA LEU A 694 -15.75 -8.26 -19.85
C LEU A 694 -16.99 -8.78 -20.59
N ASP A 695 -18.01 -9.16 -19.83
CA ASP A 695 -19.32 -9.57 -20.34
C ASP A 695 -19.97 -8.43 -21.12
N ALA A 696 -20.41 -8.74 -22.35
CA ALA A 696 -21.03 -7.79 -23.23
C ALA A 696 -22.55 -7.66 -22.97
N SER A 697 -22.99 -7.55 -21.72
CA SER A 697 -24.40 -7.36 -21.39
C SER A 697 -24.93 -5.93 -21.62
N GLU A 698 -24.06 -4.97 -21.98
CA GLU A 698 -24.48 -3.62 -22.37
C GLU A 698 -24.55 -3.43 -23.89
N TYR A 699 -25.76 -3.10 -24.38
CA TYR A 699 -25.99 -2.69 -25.76
C TYR A 699 -25.04 -1.54 -26.11
N PRO A 700 -24.30 -1.57 -27.24
CA PRO A 700 -23.24 -0.59 -27.47
C PRO A 700 -23.80 0.82 -27.45
N SER A 701 -23.05 1.77 -26.90
CA SER A 701 -23.41 3.19 -26.93
C SER A 701 -22.39 3.98 -27.76
N VAL A 702 -22.79 5.14 -28.29
CA VAL A 702 -21.90 6.01 -29.07
C VAL A 702 -21.91 7.43 -28.52
N ASP A 703 -20.73 7.96 -28.23
CA ASP A 703 -20.54 9.29 -27.65
C ASP A 703 -19.52 10.16 -28.41
N ILE A 704 -19.69 11.49 -28.39
CA ILE A 704 -18.65 12.44 -28.81
C ILE A 704 -17.70 12.67 -27.63
N THR A 705 -16.47 12.18 -27.73
CA THR A 705 -15.45 12.34 -26.68
C THR A 705 -14.70 13.67 -26.76
N THR A 706 -14.81 14.38 -27.88
CA THR A 706 -14.20 15.70 -28.05
C THR A 706 -15.09 16.79 -27.47
N GLU A 707 -14.59 17.48 -26.44
CA GLU A 707 -15.25 18.65 -25.85
C GLU A 707 -15.32 19.86 -26.81
N ASN A 708 -15.86 20.97 -26.32
CA ASN A 708 -16.00 22.18 -27.13
C ASN A 708 -14.63 22.74 -27.55
N LEU A 709 -14.36 22.80 -28.85
CA LEU A 709 -13.10 23.27 -29.40
C LEU A 709 -13.18 24.72 -29.88
N THR A 710 -12.03 25.40 -29.91
CA THR A 710 -11.87 26.70 -30.56
C THR A 710 -10.62 26.68 -31.43
N ALA A 711 -10.74 27.09 -32.68
CA ALA A 711 -9.62 27.15 -33.62
C ALA A 711 -9.73 28.39 -34.52
N ASN A 712 -8.59 28.89 -35.01
CA ASN A 712 -8.54 30.03 -35.91
C ASN A 712 -8.81 29.61 -37.36
N GLU A 713 -9.47 30.46 -38.15
CA GLU A 713 -9.49 30.30 -39.61
C GLU A 713 -8.05 30.30 -40.18
N GLY A 714 -7.74 29.43 -41.15
CA GLY A 714 -6.32 29.29 -41.57
C GLY A 714 -5.88 27.99 -42.22
N GLY A 715 -6.77 27.01 -42.44
CA GLY A 715 -6.39 25.66 -42.88
C GLY A 715 -6.08 24.68 -41.74
N ALA A 716 -6.42 25.03 -40.49
CA ALA A 716 -6.39 24.08 -39.38
C ALA A 716 -7.45 22.98 -39.60
N VAL A 717 -7.04 21.73 -39.36
CA VAL A 717 -7.96 20.59 -39.31
C VAL A 717 -8.36 20.36 -37.86
N VAL A 718 -9.62 20.61 -37.55
CA VAL A 718 -10.22 20.30 -36.24
C VAL A 718 -10.76 18.87 -36.31
N ARG A 719 -10.35 18.02 -35.36
CA ARG A 719 -10.78 16.63 -35.29
C ARG A 719 -11.81 16.47 -34.17
N VAL A 720 -12.99 15.96 -34.51
CA VAL A 720 -14.02 15.59 -33.54
C VAL A 720 -14.09 14.07 -33.51
N THR A 721 -13.69 13.48 -32.40
CA THR A 721 -13.68 12.04 -32.16
C THR A 721 -15.02 11.58 -31.59
N VAL A 722 -15.52 10.48 -32.14
CA VAL A 722 -16.72 9.77 -31.71
C VAL A 722 -16.28 8.37 -31.29
N ALA A 723 -16.59 8.00 -30.06
CA ALA A 723 -16.26 6.70 -29.48
C ALA A 723 -17.50 5.81 -29.38
N ARG A 724 -17.29 4.51 -29.44
CA ARG A 724 -18.26 3.45 -29.17
C ARG A 724 -17.84 2.73 -27.89
N SER A 725 -18.75 2.64 -26.93
CA SER A 725 -18.62 1.90 -25.68
C SER A 725 -19.55 0.67 -25.68
N GLY A 726 -19.33 -0.29 -24.78
CA GLY A 726 -20.05 -1.56 -24.76
C GLY A 726 -19.67 -2.52 -25.92
N ALA A 727 -20.59 -3.43 -26.27
CA ALA A 727 -20.31 -4.54 -27.18
C ALA A 727 -19.87 -4.11 -28.60
N ALA A 728 -18.70 -4.56 -29.09
CA ALA A 728 -18.19 -4.22 -30.43
C ALA A 728 -18.55 -5.24 -31.54
N ASN A 729 -19.36 -6.25 -31.21
CA ASN A 729 -19.61 -7.46 -32.00
C ASN A 729 -20.44 -7.27 -33.30
N ALA A 730 -21.12 -6.14 -33.47
CA ALA A 730 -21.89 -5.78 -34.67
C ALA A 730 -21.45 -4.42 -35.26
N SER A 731 -21.78 -4.14 -36.52
CA SER A 731 -21.53 -2.81 -37.10
C SER A 731 -22.51 -1.78 -36.53
N VAL A 732 -22.02 -0.57 -36.27
CA VAL A 732 -22.84 0.58 -35.84
C VAL A 732 -22.77 1.68 -36.89
N ASP A 733 -23.94 2.13 -37.34
CA ASP A 733 -24.06 3.26 -38.24
C ASP A 733 -24.53 4.50 -37.47
N VAL A 734 -23.75 5.58 -37.57
CA VAL A 734 -23.99 6.84 -36.86
C VAL A 734 -24.09 7.96 -37.90
N GLY A 735 -25.29 8.53 -38.02
CA GLY A 735 -25.47 9.81 -38.69
C GLY A 735 -25.10 10.97 -37.77
N PHE A 736 -24.82 12.12 -38.35
CA PHE A 736 -24.74 13.37 -37.60
C PHE A 736 -25.25 14.53 -38.46
N SER A 737 -25.69 15.58 -37.77
CA SER A 737 -26.19 16.81 -38.37
C SER A 737 -25.36 17.97 -37.88
N LEU A 738 -25.20 18.97 -38.75
CA LEU A 738 -24.42 20.16 -38.47
C LEU A 738 -25.35 21.37 -38.42
N SER A 739 -25.17 22.19 -37.39
CA SER A 739 -25.82 23.49 -37.23
C SER A 739 -24.81 24.51 -36.69
N GLY A 740 -25.25 25.70 -36.28
CA GLY A 740 -24.35 26.77 -35.84
C GLY A 740 -24.40 27.97 -36.78
N THR A 741 -23.44 28.88 -36.61
CA THR A 741 -23.36 30.13 -37.41
C THR A 741 -22.43 30.02 -38.62
N GLY A 742 -21.50 29.05 -38.64
CA GLY A 742 -20.64 28.80 -39.79
C GLY A 742 -21.36 28.03 -40.90
N THR A 743 -21.02 28.33 -42.15
CA THR A 743 -21.64 27.80 -43.36
C THR A 743 -20.75 26.73 -44.03
N PRO A 744 -21.24 25.49 -44.20
CA PRO A 744 -20.51 24.46 -44.94
C PRO A 744 -20.13 24.89 -46.36
N GLY A 745 -18.87 24.71 -46.72
CA GLY A 745 -18.30 25.05 -48.02
C GLY A 745 -17.75 26.48 -48.12
N ALA A 746 -18.28 27.43 -47.35
CA ALA A 746 -17.72 28.78 -47.22
C ALA A 746 -16.66 28.77 -46.10
N ASP A 747 -17.06 28.37 -44.88
CA ASP A 747 -16.25 28.57 -43.67
C ASP A 747 -15.53 27.29 -43.25
N TYR A 748 -16.11 26.13 -43.60
CA TYR A 748 -15.47 24.83 -43.36
C TYR A 748 -15.89 23.77 -44.37
N THR A 749 -15.03 22.77 -44.58
CA THR A 749 -15.39 21.50 -45.24
C THR A 749 -15.20 20.36 -44.25
N TYR A 750 -15.93 19.25 -44.39
CA TYR A 750 -15.84 18.12 -43.46
C TYR A 750 -15.89 16.76 -44.16
N GLU A 751 -15.22 15.77 -43.56
CA GLU A 751 -15.27 14.37 -43.97
C GLU A 751 -15.01 13.44 -42.77
N PRO A 752 -15.65 12.25 -42.71
CA PRO A 752 -16.68 11.73 -43.61
C PRO A 752 -18.07 12.34 -43.33
N ALA A 753 -19.08 12.05 -44.16
CA ALA A 753 -20.45 12.57 -44.01
C ALA A 753 -21.35 11.71 -43.09
N SER A 754 -20.91 10.50 -42.74
CA SER A 754 -21.52 9.60 -41.77
C SER A 754 -20.41 8.71 -41.20
N LEU A 755 -20.62 8.15 -40.01
CA LEU A 755 -19.66 7.25 -39.38
C LEU A 755 -20.21 5.83 -39.44
N HIS A 756 -19.40 4.92 -39.96
CA HIS A 756 -19.69 3.49 -39.99
C HIS A 756 -18.60 2.79 -39.20
N PHE A 757 -18.95 2.31 -38.01
CA PHE A 757 -18.11 1.45 -37.21
C PHE A 757 -18.33 0.02 -37.71
N ALA A 758 -17.31 -0.57 -38.32
CA ALA A 758 -17.28 -2.00 -38.55
C ALA A 758 -17.23 -2.75 -37.21
N ARG A 759 -17.48 -4.07 -37.24
CA ARG A 759 -17.26 -4.93 -36.07
C ARG A 759 -15.85 -4.70 -35.50
N GLY A 760 -15.75 -4.51 -34.18
CA GLY A 760 -14.49 -4.26 -33.46
C GLY A 760 -13.98 -2.80 -33.50
N GLU A 761 -14.56 -1.91 -34.30
CA GLU A 761 -14.12 -0.52 -34.33
C GLU A 761 -14.72 0.28 -33.17
N ARG A 762 -13.86 0.92 -32.37
CA ARG A 762 -14.25 1.73 -31.20
C ARG A 762 -14.21 3.24 -31.42
N TYR A 763 -13.49 3.72 -32.44
CA TYR A 763 -13.32 5.16 -32.67
C TYR A 763 -13.50 5.55 -34.15
N LYS A 764 -14.16 6.69 -34.39
CA LYS A 764 -14.18 7.38 -35.68
C LYS A 764 -13.98 8.88 -35.48
N THR A 765 -13.45 9.55 -36.49
CA THR A 765 -13.18 10.98 -36.42
C THR A 765 -13.87 11.69 -37.58
N ILE A 766 -14.52 12.81 -37.27
CA ILE A 766 -14.99 13.80 -38.24
C ILE A 766 -13.93 14.91 -38.30
N ASN A 767 -13.33 15.07 -39.48
CA ASN A 767 -12.32 16.10 -39.72
C ASN A 767 -12.99 17.34 -40.33
N PHE A 768 -12.91 18.48 -39.65
CA PHE A 768 -13.31 19.78 -40.15
C PHE A 768 -12.08 20.57 -40.61
N THR A 769 -12.00 20.88 -41.90
CA THR A 769 -10.98 21.79 -42.43
C THR A 769 -11.56 23.20 -42.46
N LEU A 770 -11.01 24.09 -41.62
CA LEU A 770 -11.45 25.48 -41.52
C LEU A 770 -10.87 26.28 -42.68
N ARG A 771 -11.75 26.91 -43.47
CA ARG A 771 -11.34 27.72 -44.61
C ARG A 771 -10.96 29.11 -44.13
N THR A 772 -10.11 29.76 -44.91
CA THR A 772 -9.79 31.18 -44.73
C THR A 772 -10.45 31.93 -45.86
N ASP A 773 -11.04 33.07 -45.53
CA ASP A 773 -11.29 34.08 -46.54
C ASP A 773 -10.83 35.47 -46.10
N SER A 774 -11.39 36.51 -46.70
CA SER A 774 -10.99 37.91 -46.45
C SER A 774 -12.16 38.78 -46.01
N ALA A 775 -13.32 38.16 -45.78
CA ALA A 775 -14.50 38.80 -45.24
C ALA A 775 -14.38 38.87 -43.72
N VAL A 776 -14.76 40.02 -43.16
CA VAL A 776 -14.83 40.21 -41.70
C VAL A 776 -16.25 39.87 -41.28
N GLU A 777 -16.42 38.70 -40.68
CA GLU A 777 -17.73 38.09 -40.39
C GLU A 777 -17.91 37.82 -38.87
N GLY A 778 -16.83 37.90 -38.10
CA GLY A 778 -16.80 37.62 -36.66
C GLY A 778 -16.67 36.12 -36.34
N ASP A 779 -16.48 35.76 -35.08
CA ASP A 779 -16.33 34.35 -34.67
C ASP A 779 -17.59 33.53 -34.97
N GLU A 780 -17.40 32.35 -35.55
CA GLU A 780 -18.48 31.46 -35.99
C GLU A 780 -18.47 30.11 -35.26
N THR A 781 -19.53 29.32 -35.43
CA THR A 781 -19.68 28.04 -34.71
C THR A 781 -20.16 26.92 -35.62
N ILE A 782 -19.65 25.71 -35.36
CA ILE A 782 -20.14 24.43 -35.86
C ILE A 782 -20.67 23.65 -34.65
N VAL A 783 -21.95 23.31 -34.66
CA VAL A 783 -22.57 22.44 -33.64
C VAL A 783 -22.83 21.09 -34.30
N ILE A 784 -22.16 20.06 -33.79
CA ILE A 784 -22.28 18.68 -34.23
C ILE A 784 -23.30 17.99 -33.34
N SER A 785 -24.30 17.33 -33.92
CA SER A 785 -25.28 16.52 -33.17
C SER A 785 -25.40 15.14 -33.80
N LEU A 786 -25.07 14.09 -33.04
CA LEU A 786 -25.23 12.71 -33.48
C LEU A 786 -26.73 12.42 -33.64
N ASN A 787 -27.11 11.80 -34.77
CA ASN A 787 -28.50 11.45 -35.06
C ASN A 787 -28.58 10.17 -35.89
N SER A 788 -29.71 9.47 -35.84
CA SER A 788 -29.91 8.24 -36.63
C SER A 788 -28.90 7.13 -36.30
N ILE A 789 -28.54 6.99 -35.03
CA ILE A 789 -27.71 5.89 -34.51
C ILE A 789 -28.50 4.59 -34.70
N THR A 790 -27.90 3.62 -35.40
CA THR A 790 -28.50 2.31 -35.67
C THR A 790 -27.50 1.22 -35.26
N GLY A 791 -27.95 0.29 -34.41
CA GLY A 791 -27.11 -0.78 -33.87
C GLY A 791 -26.39 -0.41 -32.57
N ALA A 792 -26.66 0.77 -32.00
CA ALA A 792 -26.16 1.26 -30.71
C ALA A 792 -27.16 2.27 -30.10
N ASP A 793 -27.05 2.53 -28.80
CA ASP A 793 -27.73 3.61 -28.09
C ASP A 793 -26.91 4.91 -28.09
N PRO A 794 -27.54 6.08 -27.93
CA PRO A 794 -26.82 7.33 -27.71
C PRO A 794 -26.12 7.32 -26.34
N GLY A 795 -24.82 7.67 -26.31
CA GLY A 795 -24.07 7.93 -25.09
C GLY A 795 -24.41 9.29 -24.46
N GLU A 796 -23.66 9.68 -23.43
CA GLU A 796 -23.99 10.85 -22.61
C GLU A 796 -23.87 12.19 -23.36
N ARG A 797 -22.88 12.35 -24.25
CA ARG A 797 -22.60 13.59 -25.00
C ARG A 797 -22.83 13.43 -26.52
N THR A 798 -24.09 13.42 -26.92
CA THR A 798 -24.46 13.41 -28.36
C THR A 798 -24.26 14.74 -29.10
N VAL A 799 -23.76 15.80 -28.44
CA VAL A 799 -23.60 17.15 -29.01
C VAL A 799 -22.25 17.76 -28.63
N SER A 800 -21.54 18.35 -29.60
CA SER A 800 -20.29 19.09 -29.39
C SER A 800 -20.22 20.35 -30.25
N ARG A 801 -19.45 21.36 -29.83
CA ARG A 801 -19.31 22.66 -30.52
C ARG A 801 -17.87 22.98 -30.88
N VAL A 802 -17.63 23.36 -32.13
CA VAL A 802 -16.37 23.97 -32.59
C VAL A 802 -16.61 25.47 -32.83
N THR A 803 -15.77 26.33 -32.27
CA THR A 803 -15.77 27.78 -32.51
C THR A 803 -14.64 28.15 -33.46
N ILE A 804 -14.96 28.84 -34.55
CA ILE A 804 -14.01 29.33 -35.56
C ILE A 804 -13.73 30.79 -35.24
N ARG A 805 -12.48 31.14 -34.91
CA ARG A 805 -12.09 32.53 -34.68
C ARG A 805 -11.76 33.21 -36.01
N ASP A 806 -12.41 34.35 -36.27
CA ASP A 806 -12.16 35.20 -37.43
C ASP A 806 -10.84 35.96 -37.23
N MET A 807 -9.90 35.78 -38.16
CA MET A 807 -8.56 36.37 -38.12
C MET A 807 -8.41 37.51 -39.12
N SER A 808 -9.45 37.84 -39.87
CA SER A 808 -9.46 38.92 -40.83
C SER A 808 -9.59 40.28 -40.11
N GLN A 809 -8.58 41.14 -40.25
CA GLN A 809 -8.60 42.49 -39.67
C GLN A 809 -9.09 43.52 -40.69
N ALA A 810 -10.08 44.34 -40.32
CA ALA A 810 -10.46 45.52 -41.09
C ALA A 810 -9.32 46.57 -41.06
N ASN A 811 -8.51 46.67 -42.12
CA ASN A 811 -7.46 47.69 -42.24
C ASN A 811 -7.79 48.71 -43.34
N PRO A 812 -7.58 50.03 -43.11
CA PRO A 812 -8.04 51.09 -44.00
C PRO A 812 -7.13 51.24 -45.22
N THR A 813 -7.77 51.60 -46.33
CA THR A 813 -7.23 51.71 -47.68
C THR A 813 -6.15 52.79 -47.84
N PRO A 814 -5.04 52.51 -48.56
CA PRO A 814 -4.36 53.53 -49.35
C PRO A 814 -4.20 53.19 -50.84
N THR A 815 -4.32 54.25 -51.63
CA THR A 815 -4.31 54.45 -53.09
C THR A 815 -3.07 53.90 -53.84
N PRO A 816 -3.20 53.44 -55.11
CA PRO A 816 -2.14 52.71 -55.82
C PRO A 816 -1.08 53.62 -56.48
N THR A 817 0.14 53.10 -56.67
CA THR A 817 1.20 53.69 -57.53
C THR A 817 2.01 52.54 -58.18
N PRO A 818 2.42 52.65 -59.46
CA PRO A 818 2.66 51.49 -60.33
C PRO A 818 4.07 50.88 -60.26
N THR A 819 4.10 49.62 -60.67
CA THR A 819 5.21 48.65 -60.76
C THR A 819 6.36 49.06 -61.68
N PRO A 820 7.62 48.77 -61.28
CA PRO A 820 8.67 48.42 -62.23
C PRO A 820 9.26 47.00 -62.01
N THR A 821 9.55 46.41 -63.17
CA THR A 821 10.24 45.19 -63.62
C THR A 821 11.41 44.65 -62.77
N PRO A 822 11.61 43.31 -62.72
CA PRO A 822 12.62 42.64 -61.86
C PRO A 822 14.06 42.85 -62.36
N THR A 823 14.98 43.02 -61.40
CA THR A 823 16.44 42.95 -61.56
C THR A 823 16.96 41.79 -60.68
N PRO A 824 17.85 40.91 -61.18
CA PRO A 824 18.35 39.78 -60.39
C PRO A 824 19.25 40.28 -59.25
N THR A 825 18.97 39.81 -58.02
CA THR A 825 19.70 40.16 -56.78
C THR A 825 20.51 38.94 -56.33
N PRO A 826 21.76 39.13 -55.84
CA PRO A 826 22.75 38.07 -55.65
C PRO A 826 22.48 37.16 -54.45
N THR A 827 23.13 36.00 -54.51
CA THR A 827 23.22 34.92 -53.52
C THR A 827 23.33 35.42 -52.06
N PRO A 828 22.51 34.91 -51.13
CA PRO A 828 22.60 35.28 -49.72
C PRO A 828 23.89 34.76 -49.09
N THR A 829 24.57 35.65 -48.37
CA THR A 829 25.62 35.30 -47.40
C THR A 829 24.93 34.78 -46.13
N PRO A 830 25.43 33.70 -45.49
CA PRO A 830 24.81 33.16 -44.28
C PRO A 830 24.77 34.23 -43.18
N THR A 831 23.58 34.47 -42.66
CA THR A 831 23.37 35.25 -41.43
C THR A 831 23.67 34.32 -40.26
N PRO A 832 24.49 34.72 -39.26
CA PRO A 832 24.70 33.90 -38.07
C PRO A 832 23.34 33.64 -37.41
N THR A 833 23.03 32.37 -37.19
CA THR A 833 21.90 31.92 -36.39
C THR A 833 21.96 32.62 -35.03
N PRO A 834 20.87 33.23 -34.53
CA PRO A 834 20.84 33.69 -33.15
C PRO A 834 21.17 32.50 -32.26
N VAL A 835 22.18 32.67 -31.40
CA VAL A 835 22.46 31.72 -30.33
C VAL A 835 21.17 31.55 -29.53
N PRO A 836 20.65 30.31 -29.35
CA PRO A 836 19.53 30.09 -28.45
C PRO A 836 19.87 30.70 -27.08
N GLY A 837 19.00 31.57 -26.58
CA GLY A 837 19.09 31.96 -25.17
C GLY A 837 18.93 30.71 -24.28
N PRO A 838 19.37 30.76 -23.01
CA PRO A 838 19.16 29.65 -22.09
C PRO A 838 17.68 29.22 -22.10
N ALA A 839 17.43 27.91 -22.20
CA ALA A 839 16.09 27.35 -22.26
C ALA A 839 15.36 27.70 -20.97
N LYS A 840 14.23 28.41 -21.02
CA LYS A 840 13.45 28.71 -19.81
C LYS A 840 13.03 27.39 -19.11
N PRO A 841 12.91 27.38 -17.77
CA PRO A 841 12.40 26.22 -17.07
C PRO A 841 10.98 25.85 -17.53
N SER A 842 10.63 24.56 -17.48
CA SER A 842 9.34 24.02 -17.89
C SER A 842 8.88 22.90 -16.95
N PHE A 843 7.61 22.88 -16.56
CA PHE A 843 7.03 21.89 -15.65
C PHE A 843 6.07 20.93 -16.35
N GLY A 844 6.19 19.63 -16.11
CA GLY A 844 5.25 18.60 -16.58
C GLY A 844 5.19 17.43 -15.60
N PHE A 845 4.15 16.60 -15.68
CA PHE A 845 4.14 15.34 -14.92
C PHE A 845 5.15 14.35 -15.51
N TYR A 846 5.73 13.50 -14.67
CA TYR A 846 6.67 12.46 -15.11
C TYR A 846 6.01 11.46 -16.06
N SER A 847 4.76 11.07 -15.76
CA SER A 847 3.90 10.24 -16.61
C SER A 847 2.54 10.94 -16.85
N PRO A 848 1.78 10.54 -17.88
CA PRO A 848 0.44 11.09 -18.13
C PRO A 848 -0.67 10.40 -17.31
N GLU A 849 -0.38 9.26 -16.69
CA GLU A 849 -1.33 8.45 -15.92
C GLU A 849 -0.61 7.58 -14.88
N GLY A 850 -1.39 7.05 -13.94
CA GLY A 850 -0.98 6.05 -12.97
C GLY A 850 -2.21 5.40 -12.28
N SER A 851 -1.97 4.39 -11.46
CA SER A 851 -2.99 3.71 -10.68
C SER A 851 -2.50 3.37 -9.29
N GLY A 852 -3.42 3.13 -8.36
CA GLY A 852 -3.14 2.54 -7.06
C GLY A 852 -4.39 1.88 -6.48
N ASP A 853 -4.19 0.94 -5.58
CA ASP A 853 -5.26 0.22 -4.90
C ASP A 853 -5.76 1.03 -3.69
N GLU A 854 -7.04 0.97 -3.37
CA GLU A 854 -7.57 1.57 -2.15
C GLU A 854 -6.85 1.05 -0.90
N GLY A 855 -6.67 1.94 0.08
CA GLY A 855 -5.85 1.66 1.26
C GLY A 855 -4.35 1.90 1.04
N THR A 856 -3.92 2.22 -0.19
CA THR A 856 -2.52 2.49 -0.53
C THR A 856 -2.26 3.97 -0.86
N PHE A 857 -1.03 4.28 -1.29
CA PHE A 857 -0.64 5.60 -1.79
C PHE A 857 -0.27 5.56 -3.27
N ALA A 858 -0.69 6.58 -4.01
CA ALA A 858 -0.20 6.87 -5.36
C ALA A 858 0.71 8.10 -5.34
N TYR A 859 1.82 8.05 -6.08
CA TYR A 859 2.81 9.14 -6.14
C TYR A 859 2.78 9.83 -7.51
N ILE A 860 2.46 11.14 -7.50
CA ILE A 860 2.41 11.95 -8.71
C ILE A 860 3.63 12.88 -8.74
N VAL A 861 4.58 12.58 -9.63
CA VAL A 861 5.82 13.35 -9.74
C VAL A 861 5.66 14.48 -10.76
N ILE A 862 5.86 15.72 -10.33
CA ILE A 862 5.98 16.90 -11.20
C ILE A 862 7.47 17.14 -11.45
N THR A 863 7.88 17.09 -12.70
CA THR A 863 9.27 17.30 -13.13
C THR A 863 9.49 18.70 -13.69
N ARG A 864 10.69 19.21 -13.45
CA ARG A 864 11.18 20.49 -13.96
C ARG A 864 12.35 20.24 -14.92
N SER A 865 12.24 20.79 -16.12
CA SER A 865 13.28 20.73 -17.17
C SER A 865 13.70 22.12 -17.64
N GLY A 866 14.81 22.26 -18.36
CA GLY A 866 15.32 23.55 -18.86
C GLY A 866 16.35 24.20 -17.93
N ASP A 867 16.34 25.52 -17.77
CA ASP A 867 17.25 26.26 -16.89
C ASP A 867 16.86 26.10 -15.40
N LEU A 868 17.68 25.33 -14.68
CA LEU A 868 17.51 25.05 -13.26
C LEU A 868 18.06 26.15 -12.35
N GLY A 869 18.76 27.15 -12.90
CA GLY A 869 19.48 28.18 -12.12
C GLY A 869 18.61 29.32 -11.57
N LEU A 870 17.29 29.29 -11.76
CA LEU A 870 16.34 30.31 -11.31
C LEU A 870 15.29 29.69 -10.39
N ALA A 871 14.71 30.46 -9.46
CA ALA A 871 13.52 30.01 -8.74
C ALA A 871 12.28 30.13 -9.64
N CYS A 872 11.33 29.19 -9.54
CA CYS A 872 10.06 29.23 -10.25
C CYS A 872 8.98 28.44 -9.50
N ASP A 873 7.72 28.71 -9.82
CA ASP A 873 6.59 28.07 -9.14
C ASP A 873 5.73 27.30 -10.14
N VAL A 874 5.17 26.18 -9.70
CA VAL A 874 4.14 25.42 -10.43
C VAL A 874 2.86 25.41 -9.61
N THR A 875 1.73 25.65 -10.24
CA THR A 875 0.41 25.52 -9.62
C THR A 875 -0.28 24.32 -10.23
N PHE A 876 -0.73 23.39 -9.40
CA PHE A 876 -1.56 22.27 -9.81
C PHE A 876 -2.93 22.33 -9.15
N ASP A 877 -3.91 21.70 -9.78
CA ASP A 877 -5.28 21.58 -9.31
C ASP A 877 -5.77 20.14 -9.50
N VAL A 878 -6.81 19.75 -8.78
CA VAL A 878 -7.41 18.41 -8.84
C VAL A 878 -8.88 18.52 -9.23
N THR A 879 -9.26 17.77 -10.24
CA THR A 879 -10.66 17.58 -10.63
C THR A 879 -11.05 16.15 -10.29
N SER A 880 -11.98 15.99 -9.36
CA SER A 880 -12.64 14.70 -9.08
C SER A 880 -13.27 14.15 -10.35
N GLY A 881 -12.88 12.93 -10.73
CA GLY A 881 -13.50 12.17 -11.81
C GLY A 881 -14.73 11.45 -11.26
N THR A 882 -14.71 10.12 -11.23
CA THR A 882 -15.67 9.34 -10.43
C THR A 882 -15.31 9.39 -8.95
N ALA A 883 -14.00 9.44 -8.63
CA ALA A 883 -13.50 9.62 -7.27
C ALA A 883 -13.63 11.07 -6.79
N GLY A 884 -14.31 11.26 -5.67
CA GLY A 884 -14.44 12.46 -4.86
C GLY A 884 -13.21 12.75 -3.98
N TYR A 885 -12.72 13.99 -4.07
CA TYR A 885 -11.64 14.48 -3.21
C TYR A 885 -12.12 14.62 -1.75
N GLY A 886 -11.41 13.96 -0.83
CA GLY A 886 -11.76 13.88 0.59
C GLY A 886 -12.79 12.80 0.94
N LEU A 887 -13.23 12.00 -0.04
CA LEU A 887 -14.03 10.79 0.18
C LEU A 887 -13.20 9.56 -0.19
N ASP A 888 -12.68 9.54 -1.41
CA ASP A 888 -12.04 8.35 -1.99
C ASP A 888 -10.52 8.55 -2.10
N PHE A 889 -10.07 9.81 -2.07
CA PHE A 889 -8.65 10.13 -1.95
C PHE A 889 -8.38 11.51 -1.34
N THR A 890 -7.21 11.65 -0.73
CA THR A 890 -6.64 12.96 -0.32
C THR A 890 -5.24 13.12 -0.90
N CYS A 891 -4.69 14.33 -0.91
CA CYS A 891 -3.30 14.52 -1.36
C CYS A 891 -2.53 15.57 -0.57
N SER A 892 -1.22 15.36 -0.47
CA SER A 892 -0.24 16.23 0.15
C SER A 892 0.93 16.51 -0.81
N PRO A 893 1.31 17.77 -1.06
CA PRO A 893 0.62 18.98 -0.59
C PRO A 893 -0.79 19.09 -1.19
N SER A 894 -1.70 19.79 -0.50
CA SER A 894 -3.04 20.06 -1.03
C SER A 894 -2.98 20.85 -2.35
N PRO A 895 -3.99 20.75 -3.25
CA PRO A 895 -4.00 21.43 -4.54
C PRO A 895 -3.67 22.92 -4.42
N GLY A 896 -2.63 23.37 -5.14
CA GLY A 896 -2.05 24.69 -4.88
C GLY A 896 -0.74 24.95 -5.61
N THR A 897 -0.01 25.95 -5.12
CA THR A 897 1.28 26.36 -5.69
C THR A 897 2.43 25.69 -4.94
N ILE A 898 3.28 24.97 -5.68
CA ILE A 898 4.53 24.40 -5.22
C ILE A 898 5.68 25.32 -5.67
N HIS A 899 6.58 25.63 -4.74
CA HIS A 899 7.72 26.51 -4.96
C HIS A 899 8.99 25.70 -5.23
N PHE A 900 9.65 25.92 -6.36
CA PHE A 900 10.95 25.33 -6.68
C PHE A 900 12.06 26.37 -6.51
N ALA A 901 13.04 26.07 -5.65
CA ALA A 901 14.28 26.81 -5.53
C ALA A 901 15.19 26.61 -6.77
N PRO A 902 16.26 27.41 -6.93
CA PRO A 902 17.28 27.13 -7.93
C PRO A 902 17.97 25.78 -7.63
N GLY A 903 17.96 24.86 -8.59
CA GLY A 903 18.53 23.51 -8.46
C GLY A 903 17.48 22.39 -8.46
N ASP A 904 16.31 22.64 -7.87
CA ASP A 904 15.23 21.64 -7.75
C ASP A 904 14.78 21.12 -9.12
N THR A 905 14.67 19.80 -9.24
CA THR A 905 14.36 19.09 -10.50
C THR A 905 12.99 18.40 -10.50
N SER A 906 12.43 18.09 -9.33
CA SER A 906 11.10 17.48 -9.19
C SER A 906 10.41 17.87 -7.88
N ALA A 907 9.11 17.62 -7.81
CA ALA A 907 8.33 17.63 -6.58
C ALA A 907 7.33 16.47 -6.66
N VAL A 908 7.04 15.84 -5.52
CA VAL A 908 6.11 14.71 -5.42
C VAL A 908 4.81 15.21 -4.79
N VAL A 909 3.67 14.81 -5.36
CA VAL A 909 2.36 14.91 -4.74
C VAL A 909 1.96 13.50 -4.31
N ARG A 910 1.98 13.26 -3.00
CA ARG A 910 1.55 11.99 -2.38
C ARG A 910 0.02 11.99 -2.32
N VAL A 911 -0.61 10.96 -2.87
CA VAL A 911 -2.07 10.81 -2.92
C VAL A 911 -2.45 9.59 -2.08
N ARG A 912 -3.17 9.79 -0.98
CA ARG A 912 -3.71 8.69 -0.18
C ARG A 912 -5.01 8.23 -0.79
N LEU A 913 -5.11 6.94 -1.10
CA LEU A 913 -6.31 6.29 -1.61
C LEU A 913 -7.06 5.74 -0.41
N LEU A 914 -8.25 6.24 -0.16
CA LEU A 914 -9.01 5.93 1.05
C LEU A 914 -9.76 4.61 0.81
N GLU A 915 -9.51 3.61 1.65
CA GLU A 915 -10.27 2.35 1.61
C GLU A 915 -11.59 2.53 2.35
N ASP A 916 -12.66 1.99 1.78
CA ASP A 916 -13.93 1.85 2.50
C ASP A 916 -14.53 0.43 2.39
N THR A 917 -15.84 0.29 2.59
CA THR A 917 -16.53 -1.03 2.60
C THR A 917 -17.57 -1.17 1.48
N VAL A 918 -17.64 -0.19 0.60
CA VAL A 918 -18.58 -0.09 -0.50
C VAL A 918 -17.84 -0.49 -1.77
N ASP A 919 -18.38 -1.49 -2.47
CA ASP A 919 -17.89 -1.85 -3.81
C ASP A 919 -18.39 -0.78 -4.80
N GLU A 920 -17.53 0.16 -5.12
CA GLU A 920 -17.72 1.30 -6.03
C GLU A 920 -17.01 1.06 -7.37
N GLY A 921 -16.10 0.09 -7.43
CA GLY A 921 -15.31 -0.29 -8.60
C GLY A 921 -14.16 0.70 -8.87
N THR A 922 -13.40 0.50 -9.96
CA THR A 922 -12.26 1.39 -10.26
C THR A 922 -12.72 2.82 -10.56
N GLU A 923 -12.23 3.76 -9.76
CA GLU A 923 -12.54 5.17 -9.87
C GLU A 923 -11.40 6.02 -10.47
N THR A 924 -11.65 7.30 -10.74
CA THR A 924 -10.67 8.19 -11.38
C THR A 924 -10.59 9.58 -10.78
N ALA A 925 -9.39 10.15 -10.76
CA ALA A 925 -9.10 11.54 -10.41
C ALA A 925 -8.12 12.18 -11.42
N ILE A 926 -8.28 13.48 -11.71
CA ILE A 926 -7.43 14.18 -12.68
C ILE A 926 -6.65 15.31 -12.01
N PHE A 927 -5.33 15.26 -12.09
CA PHE A 927 -4.41 16.31 -11.64
C PHE A 927 -3.99 17.15 -12.84
N SER A 928 -4.00 18.48 -12.73
CA SER A 928 -3.68 19.39 -13.84
C SER A 928 -2.76 20.51 -13.42
N ILE A 929 -1.71 20.78 -14.20
CA ILE A 929 -0.89 21.99 -14.03
C ILE A 929 -1.69 23.18 -14.57
N THR A 930 -2.18 24.04 -13.69
CA THR A 930 -3.02 25.19 -14.01
C THR A 930 -2.23 26.49 -14.16
N GLY A 931 -0.99 26.53 -13.68
CA GLY A 931 -0.11 27.68 -13.81
C GLY A 931 1.37 27.34 -13.64
N ALA A 932 2.22 28.15 -14.27
CA ALA A 932 3.67 28.12 -14.05
C ALA A 932 4.19 29.56 -14.02
N SER A 933 4.78 29.98 -12.90
CA SER A 933 5.34 31.32 -12.71
C SER A 933 6.86 31.26 -12.86
N GLY A 934 7.43 32.08 -13.75
CA GLY A 934 8.87 32.03 -14.06
C GLY A 934 9.30 30.87 -14.96
N ALA A 935 8.39 29.93 -15.27
CA ALA A 935 8.58 28.77 -16.12
C ALA A 935 7.51 28.67 -17.23
N LEU A 936 7.60 27.65 -18.08
CA LEU A 936 6.56 27.25 -19.04
C LEU A 936 5.80 26.03 -18.49
N VAL A 937 4.56 25.83 -18.94
CA VAL A 937 3.86 24.55 -18.76
C VAL A 937 4.32 23.61 -19.89
N GLY A 938 4.92 22.50 -19.49
CA GLY A 938 5.41 21.42 -20.35
C GLY A 938 4.34 20.36 -20.61
N ILE A 939 4.78 19.23 -21.15
CA ILE A 939 3.93 18.07 -21.43
C ILE A 939 4.53 16.84 -20.74
N PRO A 940 3.70 15.94 -20.16
CA PRO A 940 2.26 16.08 -19.96
C PRO A 940 1.89 17.16 -18.93
N SER A 941 0.79 17.88 -19.17
CA SER A 941 0.28 18.94 -18.27
C SER A 941 -0.91 18.47 -17.42
N SER A 942 -1.32 17.22 -17.58
CA SER A 942 -2.37 16.53 -16.83
C SER A 942 -1.93 15.11 -16.52
N PHE A 943 -2.36 14.59 -15.36
CA PHE A 943 -2.15 13.22 -14.91
C PHE A 943 -3.51 12.61 -14.56
N LEU A 944 -3.83 11.44 -15.13
CA LEU A 944 -5.01 10.65 -14.78
C LEU A 944 -4.63 9.59 -13.74
N LEU A 945 -5.23 9.65 -12.56
CA LEU A 945 -5.11 8.64 -11.51
C LEU A 945 -6.30 7.70 -11.58
N ASN A 946 -6.05 6.39 -11.64
CA ASN A 946 -7.06 5.35 -11.43
C ASN A 946 -6.94 4.79 -10.01
N ILE A 947 -8.05 4.68 -9.31
CA ILE A 947 -8.14 4.18 -7.93
C ILE A 947 -8.86 2.84 -8.00
N VAL A 948 -8.20 1.76 -7.62
CA VAL A 948 -8.74 0.41 -7.74
C VAL A 948 -9.33 -0.01 -6.40
N ASP A 949 -10.64 -0.22 -6.37
CA ASP A 949 -11.36 -0.72 -5.21
C ASP A 949 -10.90 -2.14 -4.82
N THR A 950 -10.56 -2.31 -3.54
CA THR A 950 -10.04 -3.55 -2.95
C THR A 950 -11.11 -4.38 -2.25
N THR A 951 -12.34 -3.88 -2.13
CA THR A 951 -13.41 -4.56 -1.40
C THR A 951 -14.01 -5.72 -2.21
N ASN A 952 -13.82 -6.95 -1.71
CA ASN A 952 -14.34 -8.14 -2.38
C ASN A 952 -15.82 -8.41 -2.04
N THR A 953 -16.68 -8.63 -3.05
CA THR A 953 -18.05 -9.13 -2.84
C THR A 953 -18.02 -10.47 -2.07
N PRO A 954 -18.78 -10.66 -0.97
CA PRO A 954 -18.74 -11.92 -0.22
C PRO A 954 -19.23 -13.09 -1.07
N VAL A 955 -18.65 -14.29 -0.90
CA VAL A 955 -19.03 -15.51 -1.63
C VAL A 955 -19.37 -16.65 -0.70
N ILE A 956 -20.31 -17.52 -1.10
CA ILE A 956 -20.68 -18.75 -0.39
C ILE A 956 -20.22 -19.98 -1.19
N ALA A 957 -19.49 -20.89 -0.55
CA ALA A 957 -18.96 -22.11 -1.15
C ALA A 957 -19.00 -23.29 -0.17
N PHE A 958 -18.85 -24.53 -0.65
CA PHE A 958 -18.49 -25.65 0.22
C PHE A 958 -17.06 -25.48 0.73
N TYR A 959 -16.79 -25.93 1.96
CA TYR A 959 -15.45 -25.91 2.55
C TYR A 959 -14.52 -26.94 1.88
N GLU A 960 -15.07 -28.10 1.50
CA GLU A 960 -14.38 -29.15 0.75
C GLU A 960 -15.22 -29.55 -0.47
N PRO A 961 -14.64 -29.95 -1.61
CA PRO A 961 -15.38 -30.30 -2.83
C PRO A 961 -15.91 -31.73 -2.86
N VAL A 962 -15.43 -32.62 -1.98
CA VAL A 962 -15.72 -34.06 -2.06
C VAL A 962 -15.61 -34.74 -0.70
N VAL A 963 -16.40 -35.81 -0.49
CA VAL A 963 -16.20 -36.73 0.63
C VAL A 963 -16.40 -38.19 0.22
N TYR A 964 -15.63 -39.06 0.90
CA TYR A 964 -15.74 -40.52 0.80
C TYR A 964 -16.11 -41.08 2.18
N ALA A 965 -17.19 -41.84 2.25
CA ALA A 965 -17.62 -42.44 3.50
C ALA A 965 -18.36 -43.76 3.26
N ASP A 966 -18.33 -44.66 4.23
CA ASP A 966 -18.99 -45.96 4.13
C ASP A 966 -20.47 -45.87 4.54
N GLU A 967 -21.30 -46.73 3.96
CA GLU A 967 -22.72 -46.82 4.34
C GLU A 967 -22.93 -47.10 5.85
N GLY A 968 -23.97 -46.52 6.44
CA GLY A 968 -24.27 -46.63 7.87
C GLY A 968 -23.50 -45.64 8.76
N THR A 969 -22.78 -44.69 8.16
CA THR A 969 -22.11 -43.59 8.85
C THR A 969 -22.86 -42.26 8.67
N GLU A 970 -22.47 -41.24 9.43
CA GLU A 970 -22.93 -39.86 9.28
C GLU A 970 -21.72 -38.98 8.96
N VAL A 971 -21.87 -38.06 8.00
CA VAL A 971 -20.81 -37.15 7.53
C VAL A 971 -21.27 -35.71 7.69
N GLU A 972 -20.39 -34.82 8.13
CA GLU A 972 -20.66 -33.38 8.17
C GLU A 972 -20.11 -32.69 6.92
N VAL A 973 -20.94 -31.87 6.29
CA VAL A 973 -20.58 -31.02 5.14
C VAL A 973 -20.66 -29.57 5.60
N VAL A 974 -19.57 -28.84 5.46
CA VAL A 974 -19.47 -27.44 5.85
C VAL A 974 -19.62 -26.56 4.61
N ILE A 975 -20.51 -25.57 4.70
CA ILE A 975 -20.65 -24.46 3.75
C ILE A 975 -20.08 -23.22 4.43
N GLN A 976 -19.23 -22.50 3.74
CA GLN A 976 -18.57 -21.30 4.23
C GLN A 976 -18.99 -20.05 3.46
N ARG A 977 -19.03 -18.93 4.16
CA ARG A 977 -19.09 -17.58 3.60
C ARG A 977 -17.73 -16.91 3.78
N VAL A 978 -17.14 -16.47 2.68
CA VAL A 978 -15.82 -15.81 2.61
C VAL A 978 -16.04 -14.37 2.14
N GLY A 979 -15.28 -13.41 2.67
CA GLY A 979 -15.48 -11.97 2.44
C GLY A 979 -16.37 -11.28 3.48
N PRO A 980 -16.81 -10.03 3.21
CA PRO A 980 -17.54 -9.15 4.14
C PRO A 980 -18.80 -9.77 4.76
N ARG A 981 -19.07 -9.46 6.03
CA ARG A 981 -20.09 -10.16 6.84
C ARG A 981 -21.16 -9.23 7.44
N ASP A 982 -21.20 -7.98 7.04
CA ASP A 982 -22.01 -6.94 7.69
C ASP A 982 -23.50 -7.02 7.32
N GLY A 983 -23.80 -7.69 6.20
CA GLY A 983 -25.16 -8.02 5.75
C GLY A 983 -25.50 -9.51 5.85
N SER A 984 -26.79 -9.86 5.75
CA SER A 984 -27.21 -11.26 5.61
C SER A 984 -27.01 -11.78 4.18
N ALA A 985 -26.60 -13.03 4.02
CA ALA A 985 -26.42 -13.67 2.72
C ALA A 985 -27.04 -15.07 2.71
N ASP A 986 -27.55 -15.54 1.58
CA ASP A 986 -28.11 -16.87 1.54
C ASP A 986 -28.08 -17.61 0.20
N VAL A 987 -27.86 -18.91 0.37
CA VAL A 987 -27.67 -20.05 -0.52
C VAL A 987 -28.86 -20.93 -0.91
N LEU A 988 -29.20 -21.26 -2.16
CA LEU A 988 -30.04 -22.46 -2.39
C LEU A 988 -29.18 -23.72 -2.52
N LEU A 989 -29.33 -24.65 -1.55
CA LEU A 989 -28.75 -26.00 -1.64
C LEU A 989 -29.72 -26.97 -2.32
N SER A 990 -29.26 -27.62 -3.39
CA SER A 990 -29.98 -28.68 -4.09
C SER A 990 -29.17 -29.98 -4.17
N VAL A 991 -29.86 -31.09 -4.44
CA VAL A 991 -29.25 -32.41 -4.59
C VAL A 991 -29.55 -32.97 -5.97
N GLU A 992 -28.49 -33.33 -6.69
CA GLU A 992 -28.55 -34.10 -7.92
C GLU A 992 -28.23 -35.57 -7.62
N ASN A 993 -29.21 -36.44 -7.82
CA ASN A 993 -29.03 -37.87 -7.63
C ASN A 993 -28.05 -38.44 -8.67
N GLY A 994 -27.07 -39.21 -8.22
CA GLY A 994 -26.23 -40.04 -9.07
C GLY A 994 -26.68 -41.50 -9.02
N THR A 995 -25.76 -42.41 -8.71
CA THR A 995 -26.13 -43.80 -8.37
C THR A 995 -26.74 -43.90 -6.96
N ALA A 996 -26.42 -42.96 -6.06
CA ALA A 996 -27.12 -42.76 -4.79
C ALA A 996 -28.35 -41.84 -4.99
N VAL A 997 -29.48 -42.22 -4.39
CA VAL A 997 -30.74 -41.49 -4.45
C VAL A 997 -31.08 -40.87 -3.09
N TYR A 998 -31.27 -39.55 -3.05
CA TYR A 998 -31.69 -38.81 -1.86
C TYR A 998 -33.01 -39.33 -1.28
N GLY A 999 -33.06 -39.50 0.05
CA GLY A 999 -34.18 -40.06 0.79
C GLY A 999 -34.29 -41.59 0.72
N LYS A 1000 -33.37 -42.25 0.02
CA LYS A 1000 -33.24 -43.72 -0.02
C LYS A 1000 -31.85 -44.17 0.45
N ASP A 1001 -30.81 -43.66 -0.18
CA ASP A 1001 -29.42 -44.08 0.03
C ASP A 1001 -28.66 -43.11 0.95
N PHE A 1002 -29.10 -41.85 1.02
CA PHE A 1002 -28.67 -40.88 2.03
C PHE A 1002 -29.79 -39.87 2.33
N ASP A 1003 -29.75 -39.27 3.51
CA ASP A 1003 -30.58 -38.12 3.89
C ASP A 1003 -29.71 -36.90 4.28
N CYS A 1004 -30.33 -35.72 4.39
CA CYS A 1004 -29.66 -34.48 4.80
C CYS A 1004 -30.42 -33.87 5.97
N SER A 1005 -29.69 -33.38 6.97
CA SER A 1005 -30.22 -32.63 8.11
C SER A 1005 -29.41 -31.33 8.29
N PRO A 1006 -30.01 -30.15 8.04
CA PRO A 1006 -31.36 -29.93 7.53
C PRO A 1006 -31.55 -30.45 6.09
N ALA A 1007 -32.80 -30.64 5.67
CA ALA A 1007 -33.13 -31.06 4.30
C ALA A 1007 -32.68 -29.97 3.28
N PRO A 1008 -32.37 -30.35 2.01
CA PRO A 1008 -31.97 -29.40 0.99
C PRO A 1008 -32.99 -28.26 0.84
N GLY A 1009 -32.49 -27.04 0.72
CA GLY A 1009 -33.28 -25.83 0.79
C GLY A 1009 -32.40 -24.61 0.98
N ARG A 1010 -33.02 -23.48 1.34
CA ARG A 1010 -32.30 -22.21 1.49
C ARG A 1010 -31.47 -22.19 2.78
N ILE A 1011 -30.18 -21.89 2.66
CA ILE A 1011 -29.20 -21.81 3.74
C ILE A 1011 -28.84 -20.34 3.93
N SER A 1012 -29.24 -19.76 5.06
CA SER A 1012 -29.05 -18.33 5.34
C SER A 1012 -27.99 -18.08 6.40
N PHE A 1013 -27.06 -17.19 6.08
CA PHE A 1013 -26.06 -16.60 6.97
C PHE A 1013 -26.57 -15.23 7.45
N GLY A 1014 -26.68 -15.06 8.77
CA GLY A 1014 -26.90 -13.75 9.38
C GLY A 1014 -25.63 -12.88 9.36
N PRO A 1015 -25.74 -11.60 9.74
CA PRO A 1015 -24.56 -10.75 9.93
C PRO A 1015 -23.54 -11.40 10.86
N GLY A 1016 -22.26 -11.36 10.48
CA GLY A 1016 -21.13 -11.98 11.20
C GLY A 1016 -21.00 -13.51 11.05
N GLU A 1017 -21.98 -14.23 10.51
CA GLU A 1017 -21.91 -15.69 10.38
C GLU A 1017 -21.04 -16.13 9.20
N SER A 1018 -20.11 -17.06 9.46
CA SER A 1018 -19.12 -17.54 8.48
C SER A 1018 -19.31 -18.99 8.04
N LEU A 1019 -19.94 -19.85 8.83
CA LEU A 1019 -20.08 -21.28 8.55
C LEU A 1019 -21.49 -21.80 8.81
N LYS A 1020 -21.94 -22.74 7.97
CA LYS A 1020 -23.14 -23.57 8.18
C LYS A 1020 -22.78 -25.03 7.96
N THR A 1021 -23.28 -25.91 8.82
CA THR A 1021 -23.02 -27.35 8.73
C THR A 1021 -24.29 -28.11 8.37
N ILE A 1022 -24.18 -29.05 7.43
CA ILE A 1022 -25.23 -29.99 7.04
C ILE A 1022 -24.73 -31.40 7.33
N ARG A 1023 -25.59 -32.24 7.91
CA ARG A 1023 -25.27 -33.65 8.17
C ARG A 1023 -25.88 -34.54 7.13
N LEU A 1024 -25.10 -35.50 6.63
CA LEU A 1024 -25.51 -36.52 5.68
C LEU A 1024 -25.55 -37.88 6.37
N GLY A 1025 -26.74 -38.45 6.56
CA GLY A 1025 -26.91 -39.81 7.06
C GLY A 1025 -26.88 -40.81 5.91
N LEU A 1026 -25.90 -41.71 5.89
CA LEU A 1026 -25.72 -42.68 4.81
C LEU A 1026 -26.45 -43.98 5.15
N ALA A 1027 -27.44 -44.36 4.35
CA ALA A 1027 -28.28 -45.52 4.62
C ALA A 1027 -27.50 -46.81 4.36
N ARG A 1028 -27.45 -47.70 5.36
CA ARG A 1028 -26.86 -49.03 5.22
C ARG A 1028 -27.90 -50.04 4.73
N ASP A 1029 -27.51 -50.86 3.76
CA ASP A 1029 -28.28 -52.05 3.40
C ASP A 1029 -27.56 -53.36 3.75
N THR A 1030 -27.93 -54.49 3.14
CA THR A 1030 -27.31 -55.80 3.43
C THR A 1030 -26.94 -56.55 2.15
N ARG A 1031 -26.87 -55.85 1.02
CA ARG A 1031 -26.68 -56.39 -0.32
C ARG A 1031 -25.54 -55.64 -0.98
N ALA A 1032 -24.53 -56.39 -1.39
CA ALA A 1032 -23.49 -55.88 -2.27
C ALA A 1032 -24.13 -55.26 -3.53
N SER A 1033 -24.08 -53.94 -3.61
CA SER A 1033 -24.68 -53.10 -4.66
C SER A 1033 -23.63 -52.24 -5.40
N GLY A 1034 -22.40 -52.22 -4.90
CA GLY A 1034 -21.28 -51.41 -5.38
C GLY A 1034 -21.32 -49.99 -4.81
N ASP A 1035 -20.18 -49.30 -4.89
CA ASP A 1035 -20.07 -47.91 -4.41
C ASP A 1035 -21.05 -46.97 -5.14
N LEU A 1036 -21.65 -46.05 -4.38
CA LEU A 1036 -22.66 -45.11 -4.87
C LEU A 1036 -22.14 -43.67 -4.86
N SER A 1037 -22.75 -42.79 -5.64
CA SER A 1037 -22.38 -41.37 -5.68
C SER A 1037 -23.57 -40.44 -5.87
N ALA A 1038 -23.48 -39.21 -5.36
CA ALA A 1038 -24.43 -38.12 -5.58
C ALA A 1038 -23.71 -36.77 -5.54
N LYS A 1039 -24.37 -35.70 -5.99
CA LYS A 1039 -23.82 -34.34 -6.01
C LYS A 1039 -24.75 -33.35 -5.28
N LEU A 1040 -24.18 -32.53 -4.42
CA LEU A 1040 -24.85 -31.37 -3.80
C LEU A 1040 -24.42 -30.10 -4.55
N VAL A 1041 -25.34 -29.18 -4.78
CA VAL A 1041 -25.11 -27.98 -5.62
C VAL A 1041 -25.63 -26.73 -4.91
N LEU A 1042 -24.79 -25.70 -4.81
CA LEU A 1042 -25.17 -24.35 -4.38
C LEU A 1042 -25.60 -23.53 -5.60
N SER A 1043 -26.69 -22.79 -5.48
CA SER A 1043 -27.32 -22.03 -6.57
C SER A 1043 -28.12 -20.85 -6.02
N ASP A 1044 -28.55 -19.91 -6.87
CA ASP A 1044 -29.48 -18.82 -6.52
C ASP A 1044 -29.05 -18.02 -5.26
N PRO A 1045 -27.85 -17.41 -5.27
CA PRO A 1045 -27.32 -16.72 -4.11
C PRO A 1045 -27.92 -15.31 -3.99
N HIS A 1046 -28.20 -14.84 -2.77
CA HIS A 1046 -28.53 -13.43 -2.53
C HIS A 1046 -27.64 -12.87 -1.41
N GLY A 1047 -27.19 -11.61 -1.56
CA GLY A 1047 -26.32 -10.94 -0.57
C GLY A 1047 -24.89 -11.49 -0.49
N ALA A 1048 -24.54 -12.42 -1.38
CA ALA A 1048 -23.20 -12.96 -1.64
C ALA A 1048 -23.19 -13.59 -3.04
N GLY A 1049 -22.01 -13.76 -3.66
CA GLY A 1049 -21.82 -14.60 -4.84
C GLY A 1049 -21.69 -16.09 -4.50
N ILE A 1050 -21.56 -16.95 -5.52
CA ILE A 1050 -21.20 -18.36 -5.34
C ILE A 1050 -19.70 -18.50 -5.55
N GLY A 1051 -19.00 -19.05 -4.56
CA GLY A 1051 -17.55 -19.25 -4.66
C GLY A 1051 -17.17 -20.51 -5.46
N ASN A 1052 -15.87 -20.66 -5.70
CA ASN A 1052 -15.28 -21.65 -6.60
C ASN A 1052 -15.63 -23.13 -6.29
N ILE A 1053 -16.06 -23.43 -5.06
CA ILE A 1053 -16.51 -24.77 -4.66
C ILE A 1053 -18.04 -24.79 -4.52
N SER A 1054 -18.74 -24.69 -5.65
CA SER A 1054 -20.21 -24.65 -5.72
C SER A 1054 -20.87 -26.04 -5.81
N ASN A 1055 -20.07 -27.06 -6.13
CA ASN A 1055 -20.49 -28.45 -6.24
C ASN A 1055 -19.73 -29.31 -5.23
N PHE A 1056 -20.46 -30.19 -4.54
CA PHE A 1056 -19.91 -31.15 -3.58
C PHE A 1056 -20.24 -32.57 -4.02
N MET A 1057 -19.22 -33.40 -4.21
CA MET A 1057 -19.37 -34.80 -4.62
C MET A 1057 -19.37 -35.73 -3.39
N LEU A 1058 -20.41 -36.55 -3.25
CA LEU A 1058 -20.52 -37.59 -2.23
C LEU A 1058 -20.24 -38.95 -2.87
N TYR A 1059 -19.31 -39.71 -2.31
CA TYR A 1059 -19.07 -41.13 -2.63
C TYR A 1059 -19.35 -42.00 -1.40
N ILE A 1060 -20.22 -43.01 -1.57
CA ILE A 1060 -20.65 -43.92 -0.52
C ILE A 1060 -20.06 -45.31 -0.80
N GLY A 1061 -19.17 -45.79 0.08
CA GLY A 1061 -18.57 -47.11 0.00
C GLY A 1061 -19.53 -48.22 0.42
N ASP A 1062 -19.59 -49.30 -0.38
CA ASP A 1062 -20.39 -50.51 -0.08
C ASP A 1062 -19.61 -51.44 0.85
N LEU A 1063 -20.07 -51.59 2.10
CA LEU A 1063 -19.42 -52.40 3.12
C LEU A 1063 -19.62 -53.91 2.92
N GLU A 1064 -20.58 -54.29 2.08
CA GLU A 1064 -20.84 -55.67 1.73
C GLU A 1064 -20.12 -56.12 0.44
N SER A 1065 -19.32 -55.24 -0.18
CA SER A 1065 -18.63 -55.49 -1.45
C SER A 1065 -17.45 -56.47 -1.42
N GLU A 1066 -17.01 -56.98 -0.26
CA GLU A 1066 -15.95 -57.99 -0.18
C GLU A 1066 -16.35 -59.25 0.62
N GLY A 1067 -16.45 -60.38 -0.09
CA GLY A 1067 -16.57 -61.70 0.53
C GLY A 1067 -15.26 -62.18 1.16
N ILE A 1068 -14.80 -61.57 2.27
CA ILE A 1068 -13.78 -62.14 3.17
C ILE A 1068 -14.16 -61.80 4.63
N ALA A 1069 -14.11 -62.81 5.50
CA ALA A 1069 -14.53 -62.79 6.91
C ALA A 1069 -13.73 -61.80 7.81
N PRO A 1070 -14.30 -61.30 8.93
CA PRO A 1070 -13.72 -60.22 9.72
C PRO A 1070 -12.58 -60.67 10.63
N VAL A 1071 -11.55 -59.82 10.77
CA VAL A 1071 -10.63 -59.82 11.93
C VAL A 1071 -10.66 -58.41 12.54
N PRO A 1072 -10.83 -58.26 13.87
CA PRO A 1072 -11.00 -56.96 14.50
C PRO A 1072 -9.65 -56.35 14.91
N GLY A 1073 -9.44 -55.06 14.63
CA GLY A 1073 -8.48 -54.25 15.39
C GLY A 1073 -7.77 -53.14 14.60
N ASN A 1074 -8.12 -51.91 14.96
CA ASN A 1074 -7.40 -50.63 14.87
C ASN A 1074 -7.10 -49.99 13.50
N THR A 1075 -7.68 -48.80 13.38
CA THR A 1075 -7.51 -47.72 12.40
C THR A 1075 -6.10 -47.14 12.40
N THR A 1076 -5.49 -47.03 11.22
CA THR A 1076 -4.72 -45.84 10.80
C THR A 1076 -4.67 -45.84 9.27
N THR A 1077 -5.35 -44.89 8.64
CA THR A 1077 -5.28 -44.65 7.20
C THR A 1077 -4.10 -43.72 6.93
N VAL A 1078 -3.15 -44.18 6.12
CA VAL A 1078 -2.15 -43.34 5.46
C VAL A 1078 -2.49 -43.40 3.97
N VAL A 1079 -2.99 -42.30 3.41
CA VAL A 1079 -3.06 -42.11 1.95
C VAL A 1079 -1.85 -41.29 1.54
N VAL A 1080 -0.92 -41.94 0.86
CA VAL A 1080 0.11 -41.27 0.04
C VAL A 1080 -0.45 -41.26 -1.38
N GLN A 1081 -0.63 -40.07 -1.96
CA GLN A 1081 -0.72 -39.92 -3.42
C GLN A 1081 0.53 -39.20 -3.92
N VAL A 1082 1.29 -39.89 -4.77
CA VAL A 1082 2.39 -39.39 -5.58
C VAL A 1082 1.94 -39.54 -7.04
N PRO A 1083 2.29 -38.59 -7.94
CA PRO A 1083 1.64 -38.43 -9.24
C PRO A 1083 2.15 -39.42 -10.29
N ILE A 1084 1.30 -39.68 -11.28
CA ILE A 1084 1.62 -40.49 -12.46
C ILE A 1084 2.14 -39.55 -13.55
N THR A 1085 3.44 -39.61 -13.85
CA THR A 1085 4.03 -39.09 -15.08
C THR A 1085 4.16 -40.19 -16.14
N GLU A 1086 4.18 -39.72 -17.39
CA GLU A 1086 4.02 -40.44 -18.64
C GLU A 1086 4.94 -41.65 -18.89
N VAL A 1087 4.40 -42.52 -19.74
CA VAL A 1087 5.05 -43.67 -20.36
C VAL A 1087 5.90 -43.24 -21.55
N VAL A 1088 7.21 -43.50 -21.51
CA VAL A 1088 8.01 -43.80 -22.71
C VAL A 1088 8.89 -45.03 -22.45
N PRO A 1089 8.85 -46.09 -23.30
CA PRO A 1089 9.53 -47.35 -23.00
C PRO A 1089 10.96 -47.39 -23.56
N GLY A 1090 11.95 -47.74 -22.73
CA GLY A 1090 13.25 -48.17 -23.26
C GLY A 1090 14.40 -48.29 -22.27
N ASN A 1091 14.54 -49.49 -21.67
CA ASN A 1091 15.78 -50.13 -21.20
C ASN A 1091 16.73 -49.35 -20.27
N PHE A 1092 16.92 -49.82 -19.03
CA PHE A 1092 18.13 -50.57 -18.62
C PHE A 1092 18.03 -51.09 -17.17
N PHE A 1093 18.62 -52.28 -16.96
CA PHE A 1093 18.75 -53.02 -15.70
C PHE A 1093 19.75 -52.36 -14.72
N GLY A 1094 19.50 -52.43 -13.40
CA GLY A 1094 20.56 -52.36 -12.39
C GLY A 1094 20.12 -51.96 -10.98
N PHE A 1095 20.01 -52.92 -10.07
CA PHE A 1095 19.76 -52.76 -8.63
C PHE A 1095 20.98 -52.26 -7.83
N LEU A 1096 20.69 -51.63 -6.67
CA LEU A 1096 21.46 -51.52 -5.40
C LEU A 1096 22.62 -50.49 -5.28
N ALA A 1097 22.47 -49.44 -4.47
CA ALA A 1097 22.76 -49.45 -3.01
C ALA A 1097 22.72 -48.04 -2.34
N ALA A 1098 21.98 -47.99 -1.23
CA ALA A 1098 21.95 -47.09 -0.05
C ALA A 1098 22.87 -45.85 0.09
N GLY A 1099 22.25 -44.75 0.55
CA GLY A 1099 22.85 -43.66 1.31
C GLY A 1099 21.76 -42.74 1.89
N VAL A 1100 21.53 -42.82 3.20
CA VAL A 1100 20.50 -42.08 3.97
C VAL A 1100 21.06 -40.72 4.41
N ILE A 1101 20.32 -39.63 4.23
CA ILE A 1101 20.46 -38.37 4.98
C ILE A 1101 19.09 -38.01 5.56
N ALA A 1102 19.08 -37.70 6.85
CA ALA A 1102 17.94 -37.42 7.69
C ALA A 1102 17.68 -35.90 7.77
N LEU A 1103 16.41 -35.50 7.77
CA LEU A 1103 15.92 -34.20 8.23
C LEU A 1103 14.83 -34.47 9.27
N THR A 1104 15.09 -34.08 10.51
CA THR A 1104 14.15 -34.08 11.64
C THR A 1104 13.70 -32.65 11.89
N GLY A 1105 12.41 -32.36 11.65
CA GLY A 1105 11.74 -31.17 12.15
C GLY A 1105 11.26 -31.38 13.60
N TYR A 1106 11.53 -30.41 14.47
CA TYR A 1106 11.02 -30.34 15.83
C TYR A 1106 9.75 -29.50 15.85
N ALA A 1107 8.65 -30.08 16.33
CA ALA A 1107 7.48 -29.35 16.81
C ALA A 1107 7.58 -29.30 18.34
N MET A 1108 7.59 -28.10 18.93
CA MET A 1108 7.51 -27.91 20.39
C MET A 1108 6.06 -27.73 20.81
N VAL A 1109 5.52 -28.74 21.49
CA VAL A 1109 4.32 -28.64 22.32
C VAL A 1109 4.77 -28.32 23.76
N ARG A 1110 4.28 -27.20 24.31
CA ARG A 1110 4.37 -26.88 25.75
C ARG A 1110 3.73 -28.00 26.57
N THR A 1111 4.52 -28.70 27.39
CA THR A 1111 4.01 -29.36 28.61
C THR A 1111 4.85 -28.94 29.79
N GLY A 1112 4.23 -28.26 30.75
CA GLY A 1112 4.88 -27.80 31.97
C GLY A 1112 5.37 -28.96 32.84
N TYR A 1113 6.52 -28.76 33.49
CA TYR A 1113 6.93 -29.58 34.63
C TYR A 1113 7.67 -28.75 35.68
N ARG A 1114 7.00 -28.59 36.84
CA ARG A 1114 7.65 -28.30 38.12
C ARG A 1114 8.76 -29.33 38.38
N ARG A 1115 9.94 -28.87 38.82
CA ARG A 1115 10.85 -29.73 39.60
C ARG A 1115 11.26 -29.07 40.91
N ARG A 1116 10.81 -29.76 41.97
CA ARG A 1116 11.28 -29.67 43.35
C ARG A 1116 12.79 -29.89 43.47
N GLU A 1117 13.31 -29.17 44.44
CA GLU A 1117 14.60 -29.23 45.11
C GLU A 1117 15.23 -30.62 45.33
N GLY A 1118 16.58 -30.61 45.28
CA GLY A 1118 17.47 -31.18 46.30
C GLY A 1118 18.52 -32.19 45.80
N PRO A 1119 19.63 -32.45 46.54
CA PRO A 1119 20.35 -31.56 47.46
C PRO A 1119 21.90 -31.61 47.30
N LYS A 1120 22.57 -30.46 47.38
CA LYS A 1120 23.73 -30.14 48.25
C LYS A 1120 24.57 -28.98 47.71
#